data_AF-A0A9Q5N5S8-F1
#
_entry.id   AF-A0A9Q5N5S8-F1
#
_cell.length_a   1.000
_cell.length_b   1.000
_cell.length_c   1.000
_cell.angle_alpha   90.00
_cell.angle_beta   90.00
_cell.angle_gamma   90.00
#
_symmetry.space_group_name_H-M   'P 1'
#
loop_
_entity.id
_entity.type
_entity.pdbx_description
1 polymer ?
#
loop_
_entity_poly.entity_id
_entity_poly.type
_entity_poly.pdbx_seq_one_letter_code
_entity_poly.pdbx_strand_id
1 'polypeptide(L)'
;MGRPTADAHTSTAPEDSLTVRDNRTGKVYIVPIANNTVPATSFKQIAAPRKQGEREENETERGLRVADKGFLNTAVITSEITYIDGEKGVLRYRGYPIEQLALDSSFLETAYLLIYGNLPTKEQYHVFEGEVMHHSIAHQDTEGLFRAFRYDAHPMSILTSAFAYLGSMYSEARCFHFSHALLKMIELNIGHRPTRLCKGSRYTRSKATTLAAMAYRIRQGRKFVTPPAGLSYTASFLYQLDHLGEESYTPSPILAKALDVLFLLHADHELNASCTTVLQTSSSLVDPYSAVAAGCASLYGPLHGGANEAVIRMLISIGSPDNVPAFVEAVKRREKVLSGFGHRVYKTTDPRSFIIRKTADEVFKVTGKDELLETAMRLHDIAMNDEYFIKRKLAPNVDFWSGLIYRAMGFPLDFFPVLFAVPRVVGWLAHWRQMMLQPGGVKIWRPRQIYVGPTRRDYIPMEDRVAVNGPKNTPTPVKHTGQSKRSMLASYVGKIPLSPPAAHHFSCLRPLSSRSHPPAAHASVSSSKMFSTLFTATLLSAFAFRSVLAQDQFTIYTVALNQCESAHITWTQATAPFNLAVVPVEDPCNSILVDLGDHEHLSMTWPNVTVSAGTKVMLSLLDSSDQEAWSGEITVGEGSSACLPGASSEEAASSTGLSTVSGSATTLTLTSSFSTASFSTASAFESETATIVGAANAGTVGNAPSGAMSSVRLPAAVTVLSSVAAIAAALAF
;
A
#
# COMPACT_ATOMS: atom_id res chain seq x y z
N MET A 1 27.06 -31.58 61.86
CA MET A 1 27.73 -30.39 61.27
C MET A 1 27.26 -30.23 59.84
N GLY A 2 27.20 -29.00 59.30
CA GLY A 2 26.99 -28.75 57.86
C GLY A 2 25.54 -28.72 57.37
N ARG A 3 24.85 -27.58 57.53
CA ARG A 3 23.73 -27.20 56.65
C ARG A 3 24.30 -26.91 55.25
N PRO A 4 23.65 -27.33 54.14
CA PRO A 4 23.90 -26.74 52.84
C PRO A 4 23.52 -25.25 52.87
N THR A 5 24.37 -24.39 52.32
CA THR A 5 24.15 -22.95 52.24
C THR A 5 23.02 -22.62 51.27
N ALA A 6 22.04 -21.85 51.73
CA ALA A 6 20.98 -21.31 50.90
C ALA A 6 21.44 -19.97 50.29
N ASP A 7 22.26 -20.04 49.23
CA ASP A 7 22.69 -18.87 48.45
C ASP A 7 22.34 -19.04 46.97
N ALA A 8 21.07 -18.79 46.67
CA ALA A 8 20.62 -18.34 45.36
C ALA A 8 19.38 -17.47 45.60
N HIS A 9 19.45 -16.20 45.21
CA HIS A 9 18.37 -15.23 45.42
C HIS A 9 17.01 -15.78 44.94
N THR A 10 16.17 -16.22 45.87
CA THR A 10 14.72 -16.32 45.66
C THR A 10 14.14 -14.92 45.70
N SER A 11 14.52 -14.12 44.69
CA SER A 11 13.62 -13.11 44.15
C SER A 11 12.34 -13.86 43.78
N THR A 12 11.28 -13.66 44.57
CA THR A 12 9.95 -14.14 44.22
C THR A 12 9.62 -13.55 42.87
N ALA A 13 9.60 -14.39 41.82
CA ALA A 13 9.23 -13.94 40.49
C ALA A 13 7.86 -13.25 40.57
N PRO A 14 7.68 -12.07 39.97
CA PRO A 14 6.38 -11.39 40.00
C PRO A 14 5.31 -12.30 39.43
N GLU A 15 4.13 -12.34 40.06
CA GLU A 15 3.11 -13.39 39.84
C GLU A 15 2.76 -13.59 38.35
N ASP A 16 2.66 -12.50 37.60
CA ASP A 16 2.46 -12.50 36.14
C ASP A 16 3.79 -12.52 35.36
N SER A 17 4.60 -13.59 35.52
CA SER A 17 5.82 -13.75 34.73
C SER A 17 6.24 -15.20 34.44
N LEU A 18 6.95 -15.40 33.32
CA LEU A 18 7.64 -16.64 33.00
C LEU A 18 9.10 -16.58 33.46
N THR A 19 9.53 -17.60 34.20
CA THR A 19 10.95 -17.83 34.49
C THR A 19 11.55 -18.71 33.39
N VAL A 20 12.36 -18.11 32.50
CA VAL A 20 12.99 -18.78 31.35
C VAL A 20 14.46 -19.04 31.66
N ARG A 21 14.84 -20.32 31.80
CA ARG A 21 16.24 -20.73 31.98
C ARG A 21 16.86 -21.17 30.66
N ASP A 22 17.92 -20.48 30.23
CA ASP A 22 18.72 -20.92 29.08
C ASP A 22 19.76 -21.94 29.53
N ASN A 23 19.47 -23.22 29.34
CA ASN A 23 20.39 -24.32 29.68
C ASN A 23 21.72 -24.28 28.91
N ARG A 24 21.87 -23.46 27.85
CA ARG A 24 23.15 -23.26 27.14
C ARG A 24 24.14 -22.39 27.94
N THR A 25 23.63 -21.49 28.79
CA THR A 25 24.42 -20.50 29.53
C THR A 25 24.20 -20.55 31.04
N GLY A 26 23.21 -21.31 31.51
CA GLY A 26 22.76 -21.34 32.90
C GLY A 26 21.94 -20.12 33.34
N LYS A 27 21.88 -19.07 32.51
CA LYS A 27 21.20 -17.80 32.84
C LYS A 27 19.70 -17.99 32.95
N VAL A 28 19.10 -17.27 33.89
CA VAL A 28 17.66 -17.20 34.13
C VAL A 28 17.18 -15.80 33.76
N TYR A 29 16.07 -15.74 33.03
CA TYR A 29 15.43 -14.52 32.56
C TYR A 29 13.99 -14.50 33.04
N ILE A 30 13.51 -13.35 33.51
CA ILE A 30 12.10 -13.12 33.83
C ILE A 30 11.45 -12.42 32.64
N VAL A 31 10.38 -13.01 32.09
CA VAL A 31 9.62 -12.46 30.97
C VAL A 31 8.22 -12.10 31.49
N PRO A 32 7.80 -10.83 31.46
CA PRO A 32 6.48 -10.44 31.96
C PRO A 32 5.37 -11.02 31.09
N ILE A 33 4.28 -11.43 31.72
CA ILE A 33 3.02 -11.78 31.08
C ILE A 33 2.10 -10.56 31.19
N ALA A 34 1.50 -10.15 30.08
CA ALA A 34 0.50 -9.07 30.06
C ALA A 34 -0.61 -9.44 29.07
N ASN A 35 -1.87 -9.29 29.48
CA ASN A 35 -3.04 -9.68 28.67
C ASN A 35 -2.98 -11.14 28.16
N ASN A 36 -2.44 -12.07 28.96
CA ASN A 36 -2.15 -13.45 28.58
C ASN A 36 -1.22 -13.59 27.34
N THR A 37 -0.33 -12.62 27.13
CA THR A 37 0.70 -12.62 26.09
C THR A 37 2.08 -12.34 26.67
N VAL A 38 3.13 -12.74 25.96
CA VAL A 38 4.52 -12.42 26.30
C VAL A 38 5.19 -11.66 25.16
N PRO A 39 5.94 -10.57 25.41
CA PRO A 39 6.60 -9.85 24.33
C PRO A 39 7.67 -10.71 23.66
N ALA A 40 7.51 -11.02 22.37
CA ALA A 40 8.50 -11.80 21.61
C ALA A 40 9.89 -11.13 21.57
N THR A 41 9.95 -9.81 21.77
CA THR A 41 11.19 -9.04 21.95
C THR A 41 11.97 -9.41 23.21
N SER A 42 11.33 -9.90 24.27
CA SER A 42 11.99 -10.33 25.51
C SER A 42 12.88 -11.55 25.32
N PHE A 43 12.76 -12.30 24.22
CA PHE A 43 13.67 -13.40 23.88
C PHE A 43 14.98 -12.90 23.23
N LYS A 44 15.05 -11.66 22.73
CA LYS A 44 16.26 -11.11 22.10
C LYS A 44 17.45 -10.99 23.05
N GLN A 45 17.22 -10.82 24.35
CA GLN A 45 18.29 -10.78 25.36
C GLN A 45 18.87 -12.17 25.68
N ILE A 46 18.25 -13.24 25.19
CA ILE A 46 18.66 -14.64 25.43
C ILE A 46 19.68 -15.07 24.36
N ALA A 47 20.89 -14.54 24.48
CA ALA A 47 22.04 -14.89 23.65
C ALA A 47 22.89 -15.99 24.31
N ALA A 48 23.52 -16.83 23.48
CA ALA A 48 24.47 -17.85 23.90
C ALA A 48 25.70 -17.85 22.97
N PRO A 49 26.89 -18.28 23.44
CA PRO A 49 28.04 -18.47 22.56
C PRO A 49 27.73 -19.52 21.48
N ARG A 50 28.20 -19.30 20.26
CA ARG A 50 28.05 -20.23 19.14
C ARG A 50 28.71 -21.58 19.45
N LYS A 51 28.01 -22.69 19.16
CA LYS A 51 28.57 -24.04 19.34
C LYS A 51 29.56 -24.40 18.22
N GLN A 52 30.52 -25.26 18.52
CA GLN A 52 31.40 -25.82 17.49
C GLN A 52 30.57 -26.58 16.43
N GLY A 53 30.81 -26.30 15.15
CA GLY A 53 30.03 -26.84 14.04
C GLY A 53 28.67 -26.17 13.81
N GLU A 54 28.27 -25.19 14.64
CA GLU A 54 27.07 -24.40 14.41
C GLU A 54 27.25 -23.41 13.25
N ARG A 55 26.17 -23.17 12.51
CA ARG A 55 26.11 -22.20 11.41
C ARG A 55 26.19 -20.77 11.90
N GLU A 56 26.83 -19.90 11.12
CA GLU A 56 26.91 -18.47 11.43
C GLU A 56 25.55 -17.77 11.27
N GLU A 57 24.78 -18.18 10.26
CA GLU A 57 23.49 -17.54 9.93
C GLU A 57 22.38 -17.83 10.95
N ASN A 58 22.63 -18.70 11.93
CA ASN A 58 21.79 -18.83 13.11
C ASN A 58 21.78 -17.53 13.93
N GLU A 59 22.89 -16.77 13.92
CA GLU A 59 23.11 -15.55 14.69
C GLU A 59 22.87 -15.74 16.21
N THR A 60 23.27 -16.90 16.77
CA THR A 60 22.97 -17.35 18.14
C THR A 60 23.44 -16.38 19.25
N GLU A 61 24.47 -15.59 18.97
CA GLU A 61 25.02 -14.53 19.84
C GLU A 61 24.21 -13.22 19.78
N ARG A 62 23.36 -13.04 18.76
CA ARG A 62 22.50 -11.85 18.58
C ARG A 62 21.07 -12.04 19.13
N GLY A 63 20.86 -13.07 19.94
CA GLY A 63 19.61 -13.30 20.67
C GLY A 63 18.67 -14.33 20.05
N LEU A 64 17.88 -14.97 20.91
CA LEU A 64 16.91 -16.00 20.52
C LEU A 64 15.74 -15.40 19.72
N ARG A 65 15.19 -16.20 18.80
CA ARG A 65 14.05 -15.85 17.95
C ARG A 65 12.91 -16.83 18.16
N VAL A 66 11.68 -16.31 18.21
CA VAL A 66 10.47 -17.12 18.19
C VAL A 66 10.16 -17.49 16.73
N ALA A 67 9.89 -18.77 16.49
CA ALA A 67 9.60 -19.30 15.15
C ALA A 67 8.17 -19.86 15.11
N ASP A 68 7.23 -19.05 14.61
CA ASP A 68 5.83 -19.43 14.43
C ASP A 68 5.45 -19.36 12.95
N LYS A 69 5.27 -20.54 12.32
CA LYS A 69 5.02 -20.65 10.89
C LYS A 69 3.55 -20.37 10.56
N GLY A 70 3.28 -19.14 10.14
CA GLY A 70 1.94 -18.68 9.76
C GLY A 70 1.15 -18.04 10.89
N PHE A 71 1.83 -17.59 11.96
CA PHE A 71 1.22 -16.89 13.11
C PHE A 71 0.16 -17.73 13.83
N LEU A 72 0.43 -19.01 14.08
CA LEU A 72 -0.53 -19.94 14.67
C LEU A 72 -0.78 -19.68 16.16
N ASN A 73 0.16 -19.02 16.84
CA ASN A 73 0.11 -18.66 18.26
C ASN A 73 0.82 -17.31 18.51
N THR A 74 0.70 -16.38 17.57
CA THR A 74 1.32 -15.04 17.65
C THR A 74 0.25 -13.96 17.54
N ALA A 75 -0.02 -13.26 18.64
CA ALA A 75 -0.79 -12.02 18.61
C ALA A 75 0.09 -10.87 18.06
N VAL A 76 -0.35 -10.23 16.97
CA VAL A 76 0.45 -9.19 16.27
C VAL A 76 0.04 -7.75 16.59
N ILE A 77 -1.18 -7.53 17.07
CA ILE A 77 -1.73 -6.22 17.45
C ILE A 77 -2.79 -6.40 18.54
N THR A 78 -2.94 -5.42 19.43
CA THR A 78 -4.08 -5.32 20.36
C THR A 78 -5.29 -4.79 19.61
N SER A 79 -6.46 -5.44 19.70
CA SER A 79 -7.67 -4.97 19.01
C SER A 79 -8.91 -4.90 19.89
N GLU A 80 -9.74 -3.90 19.60
CA GLU A 80 -11.03 -3.62 20.24
C GLU A 80 -12.21 -3.84 19.26
N ILE A 81 -11.95 -4.36 18.05
CA ILE A 81 -12.92 -4.38 16.95
C ILE A 81 -13.80 -5.63 17.01
N THR A 82 -13.18 -6.81 16.97
CA THR A 82 -13.87 -8.10 16.89
C THR A 82 -13.27 -9.08 17.88
N TYR A 83 -14.13 -9.77 18.63
CA TYR A 83 -13.74 -10.85 19.52
C TYR A 83 -14.38 -12.17 19.08
N ILE A 84 -13.60 -13.25 19.16
CA ILE A 84 -14.04 -14.60 18.80
C ILE A 84 -13.68 -15.58 19.92
N ASP A 85 -14.68 -16.29 20.48
CA ASP A 85 -14.46 -17.49 21.28
C ASP A 85 -14.78 -18.71 20.41
N GLY A 86 -13.72 -19.38 19.94
CA GLY A 86 -13.86 -20.54 19.07
C GLY A 86 -14.50 -21.76 19.74
N GLU A 87 -14.25 -21.98 21.03
CA GLU A 87 -14.77 -23.14 21.76
C GLU A 87 -16.22 -22.94 22.22
N LYS A 88 -16.65 -21.68 22.39
CA LYS A 88 -18.06 -21.35 22.73
C LYS A 88 -18.91 -20.94 21.53
N GLY A 89 -18.34 -20.73 20.36
CA GLY A 89 -19.08 -20.28 19.17
C GLY A 89 -19.55 -18.83 19.30
N VAL A 90 -18.74 -17.96 19.92
CA VAL A 90 -19.09 -16.54 20.11
C VAL A 90 -18.37 -15.69 19.08
N LEU A 91 -19.11 -14.83 18.39
CA LEU A 91 -18.60 -13.73 17.57
C LEU A 91 -19.20 -12.42 18.06
N ARG A 92 -18.35 -11.42 18.34
CA ARG A 92 -18.79 -10.10 18.78
C ARG A 92 -18.10 -8.99 17.99
N TYR A 93 -18.87 -8.02 17.52
CA TYR A 93 -18.36 -6.75 16.98
C TYR A 93 -18.54 -5.67 18.05
N ARG A 94 -17.46 -5.03 18.48
CA ARG A 94 -17.45 -4.03 19.58
C ARG A 94 -18.19 -4.49 20.86
N GLY A 95 -18.13 -5.79 21.15
CA GLY A 95 -18.82 -6.42 22.28
C GLY A 95 -20.25 -6.93 22.00
N TYR A 96 -20.92 -6.43 20.96
CA TYR A 96 -22.27 -6.86 20.58
C TYR A 96 -22.24 -8.24 19.90
N PRO A 97 -23.06 -9.22 20.34
CA PRO A 97 -23.21 -10.52 19.67
C PRO A 97 -23.68 -10.35 18.21
N ILE A 98 -23.10 -11.15 17.31
CA ILE A 98 -23.41 -11.09 15.87
C ILE A 98 -24.90 -11.38 15.59
N GLU A 99 -25.53 -12.19 16.43
CA GLU A 99 -26.93 -12.59 16.34
C GLU A 99 -27.89 -11.42 16.55
N GLN A 100 -27.55 -10.51 17.47
CA GLN A 100 -28.33 -9.29 17.71
C GLN A 100 -28.19 -8.32 16.54
N LEU A 101 -26.95 -8.07 16.10
CA LEU A 101 -26.68 -7.18 14.97
C LEU A 101 -27.37 -7.65 13.69
N ALA A 102 -27.32 -8.95 13.35
CA ALA A 102 -27.93 -9.42 12.11
C ALA A 102 -29.47 -9.45 12.13
N LEU A 103 -30.10 -9.44 13.31
CA LEU A 103 -31.56 -9.36 13.45
C LEU A 103 -32.05 -7.90 13.47
N ASP A 104 -31.39 -7.05 14.24
CA ASP A 104 -31.89 -5.72 14.61
C ASP A 104 -31.20 -4.56 13.89
N SER A 105 -30.03 -4.79 13.25
CA SER A 105 -29.20 -3.77 12.61
C SER A 105 -29.17 -3.87 11.07
N SER A 106 -28.43 -2.95 10.43
CA SER A 106 -28.08 -2.95 9.01
C SER A 106 -26.56 -3.06 8.80
N PHE A 107 -26.14 -3.40 7.58
CA PHE A 107 -24.73 -3.41 7.22
C PHE A 107 -24.06 -2.04 7.41
N LEU A 108 -24.74 -0.93 7.08
CA LEU A 108 -24.17 0.41 7.26
C LEU A 108 -24.07 0.81 8.73
N GLU A 109 -25.04 0.47 9.56
CA GLU A 109 -24.97 0.74 11.01
C GLU A 109 -23.84 -0.09 11.65
N THR A 110 -23.74 -1.37 11.29
CA THR A 110 -22.62 -2.22 11.71
C THR A 110 -21.26 -1.70 11.17
N ALA A 111 -21.24 -1.11 9.97
CA ALA A 111 -20.04 -0.49 9.44
C ALA A 111 -19.61 0.77 10.20
N TYR A 112 -20.58 1.57 10.67
CA TYR A 112 -20.31 2.67 11.59
C TYR A 112 -19.72 2.13 12.90
N LEU A 113 -20.37 1.11 13.51
CA LEU A 113 -19.93 0.47 14.76
C LEU A 113 -18.49 -0.04 14.67
N LEU A 114 -18.15 -0.80 13.63
CA LEU A 114 -16.79 -1.34 13.43
C LEU A 114 -15.74 -0.22 13.34
N ILE A 115 -16.03 0.84 12.57
CA ILE A 115 -15.08 1.93 12.31
C ILE A 115 -14.92 2.87 13.50
N TYR A 116 -16.02 3.28 14.14
CA TYR A 116 -16.05 4.33 15.16
C TYR A 116 -16.10 3.83 16.60
N GLY A 117 -16.43 2.55 16.82
CA GLY A 117 -16.40 1.90 18.14
C GLY A 117 -17.75 1.85 18.87
N ASN A 118 -18.71 2.70 18.49
CA ASN A 118 -20.03 2.81 19.11
C ASN A 118 -21.14 2.76 18.05
N LEU A 119 -22.36 2.40 18.46
CA LEU A 119 -23.55 2.53 17.60
C LEU A 119 -23.86 4.02 17.36
N PRO A 120 -24.32 4.41 16.15
CA PRO A 120 -24.65 5.80 15.83
C PRO A 120 -26.00 6.23 16.44
N THR A 121 -26.17 7.52 16.72
CA THR A 121 -27.51 8.13 16.80
C THR A 121 -28.16 8.18 15.42
N LYS A 122 -29.47 8.46 15.33
CA LYS A 122 -30.17 8.58 14.03
C LYS A 122 -29.54 9.65 13.14
N GLU A 123 -29.17 10.78 13.72
CA GLU A 123 -28.55 11.91 13.04
C GLU A 123 -27.16 11.53 12.52
N GLN A 124 -26.35 10.84 13.36
CA GLN A 124 -25.05 10.33 12.97
C GLN A 124 -25.15 9.25 11.88
N TYR A 125 -26.16 8.38 11.95
CA TYR A 125 -26.44 7.37 10.94
C TYR A 125 -26.80 8.02 9.60
N HIS A 126 -27.73 8.98 9.57
CA HIS A 126 -28.13 9.65 8.33
C HIS A 126 -26.98 10.44 7.69
N VAL A 127 -26.12 11.09 8.47
CA VAL A 127 -24.90 11.73 7.95
C VAL A 127 -23.95 10.68 7.37
N PHE A 128 -23.71 9.57 8.07
CA PHE A 128 -22.81 8.50 7.59
C PHE A 128 -23.35 7.79 6.34
N GLU A 129 -24.65 7.50 6.28
CA GLU A 129 -25.34 6.91 5.14
C GLU A 129 -25.27 7.86 3.94
N GLY A 130 -25.62 9.15 4.13
CA GLY A 130 -25.52 10.18 3.10
C GLY A 130 -24.11 10.29 2.52
N GLU A 131 -23.09 10.35 3.37
CA GLU A 131 -21.67 10.36 2.99
C GLU A 131 -21.24 9.10 2.22
N VAL A 132 -21.64 7.92 2.69
CA VAL A 132 -21.30 6.65 2.04
C VAL A 132 -21.96 6.57 0.66
N MET A 133 -23.24 6.91 0.55
CA MET A 133 -24.00 6.85 -0.69
C MET A 133 -23.57 7.94 -1.69
N HIS A 134 -23.34 9.18 -1.24
CA HIS A 134 -22.88 10.28 -2.09
C HIS A 134 -21.54 9.95 -2.77
N HIS A 135 -20.57 9.42 -2.02
CA HIS A 135 -19.27 9.06 -2.57
C HIS A 135 -19.23 7.71 -3.31
N SER A 136 -20.36 7.03 -3.50
CA SER A 136 -20.41 5.73 -4.22
C SER A 136 -20.18 5.86 -5.72
N ILE A 137 -20.45 7.02 -6.31
CA ILE A 137 -20.26 7.31 -7.74
C ILE A 137 -18.78 7.15 -8.13
N ALA A 138 -18.48 6.41 -9.19
CA ALA A 138 -17.13 6.26 -9.74
C ALA A 138 -16.81 7.38 -10.75
N HIS A 139 -15.55 7.79 -10.86
CA HIS A 139 -15.11 8.73 -11.90
C HIS A 139 -15.17 8.06 -13.28
N GLN A 140 -15.51 8.79 -14.34
CA GLN A 140 -15.71 8.23 -15.69
C GLN A 140 -14.47 7.48 -16.22
N ASP A 141 -13.26 7.93 -15.92
CA ASP A 141 -12.01 7.24 -16.34
C ASP A 141 -11.88 5.82 -15.76
N THR A 142 -12.56 5.54 -14.65
CA THR A 142 -12.68 4.19 -14.09
C THR A 142 -13.33 3.24 -15.11
N GLU A 143 -14.26 3.72 -15.94
CA GLU A 143 -14.80 2.90 -17.03
C GLU A 143 -13.72 2.47 -18.03
N GLY A 144 -12.73 3.34 -18.29
CA GLY A 144 -11.62 3.05 -19.20
C GLY A 144 -10.76 1.89 -18.71
N LEU A 145 -10.43 1.88 -17.41
CA LEU A 145 -9.78 0.74 -16.75
C LEU A 145 -10.62 -0.54 -16.91
N PHE A 146 -11.91 -0.46 -16.59
CA PHE A 146 -12.79 -1.61 -16.60
C PHE A 146 -12.97 -2.20 -18.01
N ARG A 147 -13.06 -1.35 -19.04
CA ARG A 147 -13.12 -1.75 -20.46
C ARG A 147 -11.79 -2.31 -21.00
N ALA A 148 -10.66 -2.10 -20.31
CA ALA A 148 -9.36 -2.66 -20.71
C ALA A 148 -9.18 -4.14 -20.29
N PHE A 149 -10.00 -4.65 -19.36
CA PHE A 149 -10.01 -6.08 -19.05
C PHE A 149 -10.68 -6.89 -20.16
N ARG A 150 -10.23 -8.14 -20.32
CA ARG A 150 -10.97 -9.13 -21.12
C ARG A 150 -12.31 -9.43 -20.45
N TYR A 151 -13.33 -9.71 -21.26
CA TYR A 151 -14.67 -10.08 -20.79
C TYR A 151 -14.69 -11.35 -19.90
N ASP A 152 -13.70 -12.23 -20.05
CA ASP A 152 -13.52 -13.47 -19.29
C ASP A 152 -12.52 -13.33 -18.12
N ALA A 153 -12.10 -12.12 -17.77
CA ALA A 153 -11.24 -11.88 -16.61
C ALA A 153 -11.97 -12.17 -15.30
N HIS A 154 -11.29 -12.83 -14.36
CA HIS A 154 -11.87 -13.20 -13.07
C HIS A 154 -12.28 -11.95 -12.25
N PRO A 155 -13.52 -11.87 -11.70
CA PRO A 155 -14.01 -10.68 -11.01
C PRO A 155 -13.09 -10.12 -9.91
N MET A 156 -12.49 -11.00 -9.09
CA MET A 156 -11.51 -10.57 -8.07
C MET A 156 -10.25 -9.92 -8.64
N SER A 157 -9.80 -10.31 -9.84
CA SER A 157 -8.65 -9.66 -10.49
C SER A 157 -9.01 -8.22 -10.88
N ILE A 158 -10.21 -8.03 -11.46
CA ILE A 158 -10.75 -6.73 -11.83
C ILE A 158 -10.89 -5.86 -10.57
N LEU A 159 -11.53 -6.37 -9.51
CA LEU A 159 -11.75 -5.66 -8.26
C LEU A 159 -10.43 -5.27 -7.55
N THR A 160 -9.44 -6.17 -7.54
CA THR A 160 -8.12 -5.90 -6.97
C THR A 160 -7.43 -4.75 -7.68
N SER A 161 -7.41 -4.77 -9.02
CA SER A 161 -6.85 -3.68 -9.84
C SER A 161 -7.65 -2.38 -9.71
N ALA A 162 -8.98 -2.46 -9.59
CA ALA A 162 -9.86 -1.32 -9.42
C ALA A 162 -9.58 -0.57 -8.11
N PHE A 163 -9.40 -1.28 -6.99
CA PHE A 163 -8.96 -0.66 -5.74
C PHE A 163 -7.58 -0.03 -5.88
N ALA A 164 -6.59 -0.71 -6.46
CA ALA A 164 -5.27 -0.13 -6.67
C ALA A 164 -5.32 1.17 -7.52
N TYR A 165 -6.19 1.22 -8.53
CA TYR A 165 -6.40 2.39 -9.38
C TYR A 165 -7.03 3.60 -8.65
N LEU A 166 -7.83 3.39 -7.60
CA LEU A 166 -8.31 4.50 -6.76
C LEU A 166 -7.14 5.28 -6.13
N GLY A 167 -6.00 4.62 -5.87
CA GLY A 167 -4.78 5.27 -5.38
C GLY A 167 -4.17 6.30 -6.35
N SER A 168 -4.32 6.10 -7.66
CA SER A 168 -3.92 7.11 -8.66
C SER A 168 -4.94 8.25 -8.81
N MET A 169 -6.23 7.99 -8.54
CA MET A 169 -7.30 8.99 -8.67
C MET A 169 -7.39 9.93 -7.46
N TYR A 170 -6.97 9.48 -6.28
CA TYR A 170 -7.16 10.20 -5.01
C TYR A 170 -5.83 10.35 -4.25
N SER A 171 -4.91 11.10 -4.84
CA SER A 171 -3.55 11.36 -4.34
C SER A 171 -3.49 11.96 -2.92
N GLU A 172 -4.55 12.66 -2.50
CA GLU A 172 -4.76 13.17 -1.13
C GLU A 172 -4.77 12.07 -0.05
N ALA A 173 -5.07 10.82 -0.41
CA ALA A 173 -5.17 9.72 0.55
C ALA A 173 -3.81 9.12 0.96
N ARG A 174 -2.70 9.62 0.40
CA ARG A 174 -1.34 9.19 0.76
C ARG A 174 -1.01 9.64 2.18
N CYS A 175 -1.10 8.71 3.13
CA CYS A 175 -0.96 8.94 4.58
C CYS A 175 0.48 9.28 5.06
N PHE A 176 1.39 9.57 4.12
CA PHE A 176 2.84 9.45 4.27
C PHE A 176 3.49 10.38 5.31
N HIS A 177 2.87 11.54 5.61
CA HIS A 177 3.44 12.55 6.51
C HIS A 177 2.88 12.53 7.94
N PHE A 178 1.94 11.64 8.27
CA PHE A 178 0.98 11.94 9.34
C PHE A 178 1.03 11.05 10.59
N SER A 179 1.72 9.92 10.65
CA SER A 179 1.59 8.99 11.80
C SER A 179 1.97 9.60 13.17
N HIS A 180 3.02 10.42 13.24
CA HIS A 180 3.38 11.14 14.48
C HIS A 180 2.71 12.51 14.61
N ALA A 181 2.57 13.25 13.50
CA ALA A 181 1.97 14.59 13.51
C ALA A 181 0.46 14.56 13.81
N LEU A 182 -0.28 13.56 13.31
CA LEU A 182 -1.72 13.42 13.50
C LEU A 182 -2.09 13.21 14.97
N LEU A 183 -1.34 12.38 15.70
CA LEU A 183 -1.57 12.15 17.13
C LEU A 183 -1.40 13.44 17.93
N LYS A 184 -0.28 14.15 17.72
CA LYS A 184 0.00 15.43 18.38
C LYS A 184 -1.05 16.51 18.02
N MET A 185 -1.56 16.52 16.79
CA MET A 185 -2.59 17.47 16.35
C MET A 185 -4.00 17.14 16.90
N ILE A 186 -4.30 15.85 17.10
CA ILE A 186 -5.54 15.40 17.78
C ILE A 186 -5.47 15.77 19.27
N GLU A 187 -4.32 15.55 19.93
CA GLU A 187 -4.08 15.97 21.32
C GLU A 187 -4.21 17.49 21.51
N LEU A 188 -3.75 18.29 20.53
CA LEU A 188 -3.85 19.75 20.55
C LEU A 188 -5.22 20.30 20.11
N ASN A 189 -6.17 19.42 19.73
CA ASN A 189 -7.52 19.79 19.26
C ASN A 189 -7.53 20.83 18.11
N ILE A 190 -6.48 20.86 17.28
CA ILE A 190 -6.37 21.80 16.15
C ILE A 190 -7.23 21.26 15.01
N GLY A 191 -8.44 21.79 14.89
CA GLY A 191 -9.45 21.35 13.94
C GLY A 191 -9.01 21.38 12.47
N HIS A 192 -9.76 20.66 11.63
CA HIS A 192 -9.69 20.57 10.16
C HIS A 192 -8.80 19.50 9.51
N ARG A 193 -7.71 18.99 10.14
CA ARG A 193 -6.84 17.96 9.50
C ARG A 193 -7.18 16.45 9.70
N PRO A 194 -7.91 15.98 10.74
CA PRO A 194 -8.30 14.55 10.84
C PRO A 194 -9.18 14.03 9.69
N THR A 195 -9.76 14.93 8.90
CA THR A 195 -10.63 14.65 7.75
C THR A 195 -9.91 13.94 6.60
N ARG A 196 -8.60 14.14 6.40
CA ARG A 196 -7.85 13.59 5.25
C ARG A 196 -7.66 12.06 5.32
N LEU A 197 -7.24 11.50 6.47
CA LEU A 197 -7.25 10.03 6.66
C LEU A 197 -8.67 9.44 6.45
N CYS A 198 -9.69 10.18 6.90
CA CYS A 198 -11.08 9.78 6.77
C CYS A 198 -11.60 9.87 5.32
N LYS A 199 -11.03 10.69 4.41
CA LYS A 199 -11.42 10.74 2.99
C LYS A 199 -11.14 9.39 2.30
N GLY A 200 -9.89 8.91 2.35
CA GLY A 200 -9.50 7.66 1.68
C GLY A 200 -10.29 6.44 2.16
N SER A 201 -10.43 6.29 3.48
CA SER A 201 -11.23 5.20 4.07
C SER A 201 -12.75 5.32 3.78
N ARG A 202 -13.31 6.54 3.66
CA ARG A 202 -14.68 6.73 3.17
C ARG A 202 -14.81 6.27 1.72
N TYR A 203 -14.05 6.86 0.81
CA TYR A 203 -14.17 6.60 -0.64
C TYR A 203 -13.98 5.11 -0.98
N THR A 204 -13.07 4.42 -0.28
CA THR A 204 -12.84 2.98 -0.47
C THR A 204 -14.10 2.14 -0.19
N ARG A 205 -14.85 2.44 0.89
CA ARG A 205 -16.09 1.72 1.23
C ARG A 205 -17.26 2.15 0.38
N SER A 206 -17.39 3.45 0.12
CA SER A 206 -18.45 4.01 -0.73
C SER A 206 -18.46 3.38 -2.11
N LYS A 207 -17.28 3.23 -2.73
CA LYS A 207 -17.15 2.74 -4.11
C LYS A 207 -17.12 1.21 -4.23
N ALA A 208 -17.04 0.46 -3.13
CA ALA A 208 -16.84 -1.00 -3.16
C ALA A 208 -17.95 -1.73 -3.94
N THR A 209 -19.21 -1.38 -3.72
CA THR A 209 -20.36 -1.93 -4.47
C THR A 209 -20.36 -1.50 -5.94
N THR A 210 -20.06 -0.23 -6.23
CA THR A 210 -19.97 0.29 -7.60
C THR A 210 -18.89 -0.43 -8.41
N LEU A 211 -17.68 -0.57 -7.86
CA LEU A 211 -16.58 -1.29 -8.52
C LEU A 211 -16.92 -2.79 -8.72
N ALA A 212 -17.59 -3.42 -7.75
CA ALA A 212 -18.08 -4.79 -7.89
C ALA A 212 -19.15 -4.92 -9.00
N ALA A 213 -20.10 -3.98 -9.09
CA ALA A 213 -21.14 -3.98 -10.11
C ALA A 213 -20.56 -3.73 -11.52
N MET A 214 -19.56 -2.86 -11.64
CA MET A 214 -18.80 -2.69 -12.87
C MET A 214 -18.07 -3.98 -13.26
N ALA A 215 -17.45 -4.69 -12.30
CA ALA A 215 -16.76 -5.96 -12.56
C ALA A 215 -17.72 -7.08 -13.03
N TYR A 216 -18.95 -7.09 -12.50
CA TYR A 216 -20.02 -7.97 -12.96
C TYR A 216 -20.44 -7.65 -14.41
N ARG A 217 -20.67 -6.37 -14.71
CA ARG A 217 -21.25 -5.93 -15.98
C ARG A 217 -20.32 -6.02 -17.19
N ILE A 218 -18.99 -5.93 -17.00
CA ILE A 218 -18.01 -6.24 -18.06
C ILE A 218 -18.31 -7.61 -18.68
N ARG A 219 -18.49 -8.64 -17.83
CA ARG A 219 -18.66 -10.05 -18.25
C ARG A 219 -19.92 -10.27 -19.07
N GLN A 220 -20.94 -9.42 -18.85
CA GLN A 220 -22.22 -9.43 -19.55
C GLN A 220 -22.26 -8.46 -20.74
N GLY A 221 -21.18 -7.70 -21.01
CA GLY A 221 -21.16 -6.65 -22.02
C GLY A 221 -22.09 -5.48 -21.75
N ARG A 222 -22.57 -5.31 -20.50
CA ARG A 222 -23.54 -4.27 -20.13
C ARG A 222 -22.84 -2.93 -19.84
N LYS A 223 -23.48 -1.81 -20.22
CA LYS A 223 -23.06 -0.45 -19.81
C LYS A 223 -23.08 -0.33 -18.29
N PHE A 224 -22.15 0.41 -17.70
CA PHE A 224 -22.14 0.70 -16.27
C PHE A 224 -23.31 1.60 -15.87
N VAL A 225 -23.71 1.55 -14.59
CA VAL A 225 -24.90 2.21 -14.05
C VAL A 225 -24.47 3.04 -12.85
N THR A 226 -24.87 4.31 -12.83
CA THR A 226 -24.66 5.19 -11.67
C THR A 226 -25.53 4.72 -10.50
N PRO A 227 -25.02 4.69 -9.25
CA PRO A 227 -25.81 4.40 -8.06
C PRO A 227 -27.07 5.30 -7.98
N PRO A 228 -28.29 4.73 -7.82
CA PRO A 228 -29.51 5.52 -7.69
C PRO A 228 -29.61 6.18 -6.31
N ALA A 229 -30.30 7.32 -6.25
CA ALA A 229 -30.68 7.97 -5.01
C ALA A 229 -31.87 7.24 -4.33
N GLY A 230 -31.95 7.32 -3.00
CA GLY A 230 -33.10 6.82 -2.22
C GLY A 230 -33.17 5.30 -2.00
N LEU A 231 -32.24 4.51 -2.55
CA LEU A 231 -32.11 3.08 -2.23
C LEU A 231 -31.08 2.83 -1.12
N SER A 232 -31.28 1.79 -0.32
CA SER A 232 -30.28 1.32 0.65
C SER A 232 -28.99 0.85 -0.04
N TYR A 233 -27.89 0.70 0.70
CA TYR A 233 -26.59 0.29 0.16
C TYR A 233 -26.65 -1.00 -0.70
N THR A 234 -27.36 -2.03 -0.23
CA THR A 234 -27.50 -3.31 -0.95
C THR A 234 -28.55 -3.27 -2.06
N ALA A 235 -29.63 -2.50 -1.89
CA ALA A 235 -30.60 -2.27 -2.97
C ALA A 235 -29.95 -1.47 -4.12
N SER A 236 -29.16 -0.44 -3.82
CA SER A 236 -28.37 0.32 -4.80
C SER A 236 -27.35 -0.57 -5.54
N PHE A 237 -26.75 -1.54 -4.85
CA PHE A 237 -25.87 -2.53 -5.49
C PHE A 237 -26.62 -3.46 -6.44
N LEU A 238 -27.75 -4.06 -6.01
CA LEU A 238 -28.61 -4.88 -6.87
C LEU A 238 -29.17 -4.09 -8.07
N TYR A 239 -29.51 -2.81 -7.87
CA TYR A 239 -29.91 -1.91 -8.95
C TYR A 239 -28.80 -1.78 -10.00
N GLN A 240 -27.58 -1.47 -9.56
CA GLN A 240 -26.44 -1.32 -10.46
C GLN A 240 -26.11 -2.61 -11.22
N LEU A 241 -26.27 -3.78 -10.61
CA LEU A 241 -26.02 -5.08 -11.25
C LEU A 241 -26.98 -5.33 -12.42
N ASP A 242 -28.29 -5.12 -12.22
CA ASP A 242 -29.32 -5.69 -13.10
C ASP A 242 -30.12 -4.71 -13.94
N HIS A 243 -30.20 -3.42 -13.58
CA HIS A 243 -30.93 -2.42 -14.36
C HIS A 243 -30.40 -2.30 -15.81
N LEU A 244 -31.29 -2.39 -16.81
CA LEU A 244 -30.97 -2.28 -18.24
C LEU A 244 -31.49 -1.00 -18.89
N GLY A 245 -32.30 -0.21 -18.16
CA GLY A 245 -32.94 1.01 -18.66
C GLY A 245 -34.47 1.01 -18.49
N GLU A 246 -35.02 0.07 -17.73
CA GLU A 246 -36.45 -0.04 -17.43
C GLU A 246 -36.93 1.11 -16.52
N GLU A 247 -38.08 1.68 -16.84
CA GLU A 247 -38.70 2.71 -16.01
C GLU A 247 -39.05 2.17 -14.61
N SER A 248 -38.75 2.96 -13.57
CA SER A 248 -39.03 2.64 -12.16
C SER A 248 -38.48 1.30 -11.63
N TYR A 249 -37.43 0.74 -12.25
CA TYR A 249 -36.79 -0.50 -11.77
C TYR A 249 -36.44 -0.43 -10.28
N THR A 250 -36.96 -1.38 -9.49
CA THR A 250 -36.69 -1.48 -8.05
C THR A 250 -36.35 -2.94 -7.70
N PRO A 251 -35.18 -3.23 -7.11
CA PRO A 251 -34.83 -4.59 -6.69
C PRO A 251 -35.79 -5.16 -5.64
N SER A 252 -35.91 -6.49 -5.59
CA SER A 252 -36.72 -7.17 -4.56
C SER A 252 -36.24 -6.81 -3.15
N PRO A 253 -37.12 -6.31 -2.26
CA PRO A 253 -36.74 -5.90 -0.91
C PRO A 253 -36.24 -7.09 -0.06
N ILE A 254 -36.76 -8.31 -0.33
CA ILE A 254 -36.32 -9.53 0.34
C ILE A 254 -34.87 -9.86 -0.06
N LEU A 255 -34.53 -9.76 -1.35
CA LEU A 255 -33.16 -9.99 -1.82
C LEU A 255 -32.19 -8.89 -1.32
N ALA A 256 -32.64 -7.64 -1.26
CA ALA A 256 -31.85 -6.54 -0.71
C ALA A 256 -31.56 -6.72 0.79
N LYS A 257 -32.54 -7.16 1.61
CA LYS A 257 -32.33 -7.43 3.04
C LYS A 257 -31.51 -8.71 3.26
N ALA A 258 -31.70 -9.75 2.45
CA ALA A 258 -30.85 -10.95 2.50
C ALA A 258 -29.37 -10.60 2.24
N LEU A 259 -29.11 -9.73 1.25
CA LEU A 259 -27.76 -9.28 0.95
C LEU A 259 -27.18 -8.37 2.05
N ASP A 260 -28.00 -7.54 2.68
CA ASP A 260 -27.62 -6.70 3.84
C ASP A 260 -27.18 -7.55 5.03
N VAL A 261 -27.94 -8.59 5.37
CA VAL A 261 -27.56 -9.58 6.39
C VAL A 261 -26.28 -10.31 6.00
N LEU A 262 -26.15 -10.80 4.76
CA LEU A 262 -24.93 -11.49 4.32
C LEU A 262 -23.71 -10.57 4.36
N PHE A 263 -23.86 -9.28 4.00
CA PHE A 263 -22.79 -8.30 4.10
C PHE A 263 -22.39 -8.03 5.57
N LEU A 264 -23.37 -7.88 6.47
CA LEU A 264 -23.13 -7.73 7.91
C LEU A 264 -22.32 -8.92 8.48
N LEU A 265 -22.72 -10.16 8.16
CA LEU A 265 -22.07 -11.39 8.65
C LEU A 265 -20.65 -11.63 8.08
N HIS A 266 -20.27 -10.89 7.04
CA HIS A 266 -18.94 -10.91 6.43
C HIS A 266 -18.15 -9.61 6.69
N ALA A 267 -18.68 -8.62 7.41
CA ALA A 267 -18.09 -7.29 7.55
C ALA A 267 -16.69 -7.32 8.21
N ASP A 268 -16.52 -8.07 9.30
CA ASP A 268 -15.21 -8.38 9.87
C ASP A 268 -15.11 -9.82 10.41
N HIS A 269 -13.90 -10.33 10.58
CA HIS A 269 -13.67 -11.62 11.21
C HIS A 269 -12.25 -11.72 11.81
N GLU A 270 -11.87 -10.73 12.62
CA GLU A 270 -10.57 -10.69 13.34
C GLU A 270 -9.37 -10.74 12.35
N LEU A 271 -8.15 -11.05 12.79
CA LEU A 271 -6.92 -11.06 11.98
C LEU A 271 -6.79 -12.33 11.12
N ASN A 272 -7.79 -12.55 10.27
CA ASN A 272 -7.72 -13.49 9.16
C ASN A 272 -6.70 -13.03 8.10
N ALA A 273 -6.26 -13.95 7.24
CA ALA A 273 -5.15 -13.74 6.30
C ALA A 273 -5.23 -12.44 5.47
N SER A 274 -6.40 -12.06 4.98
CA SER A 274 -6.57 -10.80 4.24
C SER A 274 -6.47 -9.58 5.12
N CYS A 275 -7.02 -9.60 6.33
CA CYS A 275 -6.85 -8.50 7.30
C CYS A 275 -5.39 -8.34 7.74
N THR A 276 -4.70 -9.44 8.06
CA THR A 276 -3.25 -9.44 8.34
C THR A 276 -2.45 -8.90 7.15
N THR A 277 -2.87 -9.18 5.91
CA THR A 277 -2.21 -8.65 4.70
C THR A 277 -2.42 -7.14 4.55
N VAL A 278 -3.64 -6.64 4.78
CA VAL A 278 -3.93 -5.20 4.80
C VAL A 278 -3.02 -4.51 5.84
N LEU A 279 -2.97 -5.00 7.07
CA LEU A 279 -2.13 -4.42 8.12
C LEU A 279 -0.62 -4.52 7.81
N GLN A 280 -0.14 -5.66 7.32
CA GLN A 280 1.25 -5.84 6.90
C GLN A 280 1.65 -4.81 5.82
N THR A 281 0.82 -4.60 4.80
CA THR A 281 1.08 -3.63 3.74
C THR A 281 0.94 -2.19 4.26
N SER A 282 -0.08 -1.89 5.06
CA SER A 282 -0.24 -0.56 5.69
C SER A 282 0.80 -0.22 6.74
N SER A 283 1.53 -1.20 7.28
CA SER A 283 2.63 -0.94 8.21
C SER A 283 3.79 -0.14 7.58
N SER A 284 3.87 -0.08 6.24
CA SER A 284 4.77 0.81 5.49
C SER A 284 4.12 2.16 5.11
N LEU A 285 3.02 2.55 5.77
CA LEU A 285 2.28 3.81 5.56
C LEU A 285 1.73 4.02 4.13
N VAL A 286 1.46 2.93 3.41
CA VAL A 286 0.77 3.00 2.10
C VAL A 286 -0.68 3.50 2.26
N ASP A 287 -1.24 4.06 1.19
CA ASP A 287 -2.62 4.53 1.14
C ASP A 287 -3.64 3.38 1.37
N PRO A 288 -4.86 3.69 1.86
CA PRO A 288 -5.86 2.66 2.16
C PRO A 288 -6.36 1.90 0.92
N TYR A 289 -6.26 2.44 -0.29
CA TYR A 289 -6.73 1.76 -1.50
C TYR A 289 -5.76 0.64 -1.91
N SER A 290 -4.46 0.93 -1.92
CA SER A 290 -3.38 -0.05 -2.13
C SER A 290 -3.41 -1.15 -1.05
N ALA A 291 -3.68 -0.77 0.20
CA ALA A 291 -3.83 -1.73 1.29
C ALA A 291 -5.05 -2.65 1.09
N VAL A 292 -6.22 -2.11 0.73
CA VAL A 292 -7.41 -2.90 0.42
C VAL A 292 -7.24 -3.76 -0.84
N ALA A 293 -6.50 -3.29 -1.84
CA ALA A 293 -6.11 -4.12 -3.00
C ALA A 293 -5.26 -5.33 -2.57
N ALA A 294 -4.31 -5.16 -1.65
CA ALA A 294 -3.56 -6.28 -1.07
C ALA A 294 -4.47 -7.23 -0.26
N GLY A 295 -5.46 -6.70 0.45
CA GLY A 295 -6.54 -7.46 1.09
C GLY A 295 -7.35 -8.31 0.11
N CYS A 296 -7.78 -7.72 -1.02
CA CYS A 296 -8.47 -8.41 -2.11
C CYS A 296 -7.61 -9.51 -2.75
N ALA A 297 -6.33 -9.25 -3.01
CA ALA A 297 -5.40 -10.24 -3.54
C ALA A 297 -5.22 -11.45 -2.59
N SER A 298 -5.14 -11.18 -1.28
CA SER A 298 -5.06 -12.22 -0.24
C SER A 298 -6.38 -13.00 -0.09
N LEU A 299 -7.52 -12.33 -0.20
CA LEU A 299 -8.85 -12.96 -0.16
C LEU A 299 -9.16 -13.80 -1.40
N TYR A 300 -8.66 -13.41 -2.58
CA TYR A 300 -8.82 -14.17 -3.83
C TYR A 300 -8.17 -15.57 -3.77
N GLY A 301 -7.21 -15.80 -2.85
CA GLY A 301 -6.63 -17.12 -2.63
C GLY A 301 -7.70 -18.18 -2.28
N PRO A 302 -7.76 -19.34 -2.96
CA PRO A 302 -8.75 -20.39 -2.70
C PRO A 302 -8.74 -20.96 -1.28
N LEU A 303 -7.62 -20.82 -0.55
CA LEU A 303 -7.49 -21.21 0.85
C LEU A 303 -8.04 -20.16 1.86
N HIS A 304 -8.60 -19.06 1.36
CA HIS A 304 -9.23 -18.01 2.18
C HIS A 304 -10.64 -17.67 1.68
N GLY A 305 -10.80 -16.80 0.68
CA GLY A 305 -12.12 -16.32 0.22
C GLY A 305 -12.84 -17.20 -0.80
N GLY A 306 -12.21 -18.29 -1.26
CA GLY A 306 -12.80 -19.23 -2.24
C GLY A 306 -13.65 -20.36 -1.62
N ALA A 307 -13.89 -20.35 -0.31
CA ALA A 307 -14.55 -21.45 0.38
C ALA A 307 -16.02 -21.66 -0.06
N ASN A 308 -16.78 -20.58 -0.27
CA ASN A 308 -18.17 -20.61 -0.71
C ASN A 308 -18.32 -21.13 -2.17
N GLU A 309 -17.42 -20.73 -3.07
CA GLU A 309 -17.32 -21.32 -4.42
C GLU A 309 -16.99 -22.82 -4.34
N ALA A 310 -16.04 -23.21 -3.49
CA ALA A 310 -15.63 -24.60 -3.32
C ALA A 310 -16.76 -25.47 -2.76
N VAL A 311 -17.63 -24.95 -1.89
CA VAL A 311 -18.86 -25.64 -1.43
C VAL A 311 -19.77 -25.96 -2.61
N ILE A 312 -20.10 -24.97 -3.46
CA ILE A 312 -21.01 -25.21 -4.58
C ILE A 312 -20.39 -26.16 -5.61
N ARG A 313 -19.10 -26.03 -5.91
CA ARG A 313 -18.40 -26.99 -6.78
C ARG A 313 -18.39 -28.41 -6.20
N MET A 314 -18.24 -28.54 -4.88
CA MET A 314 -18.36 -29.82 -4.18
C MET A 314 -19.77 -30.41 -4.33
N LEU A 315 -20.82 -29.63 -4.06
CA LEU A 315 -22.22 -30.09 -4.20
C LEU A 315 -22.55 -30.50 -5.64
N ILE A 316 -22.13 -29.73 -6.64
CA ILE A 316 -22.24 -30.08 -8.06
C ILE A 316 -21.52 -31.41 -8.35
N SER A 317 -20.35 -31.65 -7.75
CA SER A 317 -19.59 -32.90 -7.94
C SER A 317 -20.20 -34.13 -7.23
N ILE A 318 -21.11 -33.92 -6.29
CA ILE A 318 -21.92 -34.97 -5.66
C ILE A 318 -23.15 -35.27 -6.53
N GLY A 319 -23.77 -34.23 -7.10
CA GLY A 319 -24.99 -34.36 -7.89
C GLY A 319 -26.20 -34.52 -6.98
N SER A 320 -26.68 -35.76 -6.80
CA SER A 320 -27.90 -36.06 -6.06
C SER A 320 -27.68 -36.39 -4.57
N PRO A 321 -28.73 -36.32 -3.73
CA PRO A 321 -28.68 -36.71 -2.32
C PRO A 321 -28.20 -38.16 -2.09
N ASP A 322 -28.47 -39.07 -3.03
CA ASP A 322 -28.11 -40.49 -2.94
C ASP A 322 -26.60 -40.73 -3.00
N ASN A 323 -25.84 -39.83 -3.63
CA ASN A 323 -24.38 -39.93 -3.73
C ASN A 323 -23.65 -39.42 -2.47
N VAL A 324 -24.35 -38.75 -1.57
CA VAL A 324 -23.77 -38.14 -0.35
C VAL A 324 -23.06 -39.17 0.55
N PRO A 325 -23.61 -40.36 0.87
CA PRO A 325 -22.91 -41.35 1.70
C PRO A 325 -21.56 -41.78 1.11
N ALA A 326 -21.52 -42.02 -0.20
CA ALA A 326 -20.28 -42.39 -0.90
C ALA A 326 -19.24 -41.26 -0.90
N PHE A 327 -19.69 -40.01 -1.03
CA PHE A 327 -18.82 -38.83 -0.89
C PHE A 327 -18.26 -38.70 0.54
N VAL A 328 -19.09 -38.88 1.56
CA VAL A 328 -18.68 -38.81 2.97
C VAL A 328 -17.63 -39.87 3.30
N GLU A 329 -17.78 -41.09 2.79
CA GLU A 329 -16.74 -42.13 2.94
C GLU A 329 -15.43 -41.78 2.21
N ALA A 330 -15.50 -41.17 1.03
CA ALA A 330 -14.30 -40.69 0.33
C ALA A 330 -13.58 -39.55 1.11
N VAL A 331 -14.32 -38.70 1.82
CA VAL A 331 -13.75 -37.69 2.73
C VAL A 331 -13.06 -38.37 3.93
N LYS A 332 -13.65 -39.40 4.54
CA LYS A 332 -13.01 -40.17 5.63
C LYS A 332 -11.70 -40.83 5.17
N ARG A 333 -11.66 -41.33 3.93
CA ARG A 333 -10.45 -41.88 3.28
C ARG A 333 -9.44 -40.82 2.82
N ARG A 334 -9.76 -39.51 2.94
CA ARG A 334 -8.96 -38.36 2.49
C ARG A 334 -8.74 -38.29 0.97
N GLU A 335 -9.62 -38.93 0.20
CA GLU A 335 -9.65 -38.84 -1.27
C GLU A 335 -10.31 -37.55 -1.75
N LYS A 336 -11.21 -36.97 -0.93
CA LYS A 336 -11.92 -35.71 -1.17
C LYS A 336 -11.87 -34.82 0.08
N VAL A 337 -12.09 -33.52 -0.13
CA VAL A 337 -12.19 -32.51 0.94
C VAL A 337 -13.65 -32.10 1.11
N LEU A 338 -14.11 -32.00 2.36
CA LEU A 338 -15.43 -31.46 2.70
C LEU A 338 -15.34 -29.95 2.87
N SER A 339 -15.62 -29.21 1.80
CA SER A 339 -15.66 -27.74 1.81
C SER A 339 -16.83 -27.21 2.62
N GLY A 340 -16.65 -26.07 3.30
CA GLY A 340 -17.68 -25.43 4.14
C GLY A 340 -17.87 -26.07 5.53
N PHE A 341 -17.01 -27.02 5.93
CA PHE A 341 -17.04 -27.64 7.26
C PHE A 341 -15.74 -27.44 8.01
N GLY A 342 -15.88 -27.24 9.32
CA GLY A 342 -14.79 -26.89 10.22
C GLY A 342 -14.37 -25.42 10.09
N HIS A 343 -13.68 -24.95 11.12
CA HIS A 343 -13.15 -23.60 11.16
C HIS A 343 -11.82 -23.58 11.93
N ARG A 344 -10.93 -22.64 11.61
CA ARG A 344 -9.62 -22.55 12.30
C ARG A 344 -9.82 -22.17 13.77
N VAL A 345 -10.62 -21.12 14.02
CA VAL A 345 -11.04 -20.66 15.34
C VAL A 345 -12.20 -21.51 15.90
N TYR A 346 -13.42 -21.45 15.35
CA TYR A 346 -14.55 -22.24 15.87
C TYR A 346 -14.30 -23.76 15.94
N LYS A 347 -14.84 -24.32 17.01
CA LYS A 347 -14.82 -25.72 17.43
C LYS A 347 -16.24 -26.21 17.78
N THR A 348 -17.19 -25.30 17.85
CA THR A 348 -18.64 -25.55 17.89
C THR A 348 -19.28 -24.97 16.63
N THR A 349 -20.61 -25.02 16.53
CA THR A 349 -21.40 -24.41 15.44
C THR A 349 -21.09 -22.90 15.34
N ASP A 350 -20.87 -22.41 14.12
CA ASP A 350 -20.69 -20.99 13.83
C ASP A 350 -22.01 -20.24 14.15
N PRO A 351 -22.00 -19.20 15.01
CA PRO A 351 -23.22 -18.50 15.43
C PRO A 351 -23.98 -17.89 14.25
N ARG A 352 -23.27 -17.56 13.17
CA ARG A 352 -23.85 -16.98 11.95
C ARG A 352 -24.75 -17.96 11.20
N SER A 353 -24.53 -19.27 11.36
CA SER A 353 -25.26 -20.30 10.61
C SER A 353 -26.76 -20.32 10.90
N PHE A 354 -27.18 -19.98 12.13
CA PHE A 354 -28.61 -19.91 12.50
C PHE A 354 -29.34 -18.82 11.70
N ILE A 355 -28.71 -17.64 11.62
CA ILE A 355 -29.26 -16.46 10.95
C ILE A 355 -29.33 -16.73 9.44
N ILE A 356 -28.24 -17.24 8.85
CA ILE A 356 -28.18 -17.52 7.41
C ILE A 356 -29.24 -18.55 6.99
N ARG A 357 -29.55 -19.55 7.82
CA ARG A 357 -30.62 -20.50 7.52
C ARG A 357 -31.98 -19.80 7.38
N LYS A 358 -32.33 -18.89 8.31
CA LYS A 358 -33.56 -18.09 8.21
C LYS A 358 -33.57 -17.24 6.94
N THR A 359 -32.45 -16.59 6.62
CA THR A 359 -32.30 -15.79 5.39
C THR A 359 -32.43 -16.64 4.12
N ALA A 360 -31.90 -17.87 4.12
CA ALA A 360 -32.05 -18.81 3.02
C ALA A 360 -33.52 -19.18 2.78
N ASP A 361 -34.25 -19.53 3.85
CA ASP A 361 -35.67 -19.85 3.78
C ASP A 361 -36.53 -18.67 3.28
N GLU A 362 -36.13 -17.42 3.55
CA GLU A 362 -36.77 -16.22 3.01
C GLU A 362 -36.45 -16.00 1.52
N VAL A 363 -35.20 -16.22 1.09
CA VAL A 363 -34.79 -16.11 -0.33
C VAL A 363 -35.43 -17.20 -1.19
N PHE A 364 -35.46 -18.46 -0.74
CA PHE A 364 -36.03 -19.57 -1.51
C PHE A 364 -37.54 -19.45 -1.73
N LYS A 365 -38.28 -18.72 -0.86
CA LYS A 365 -39.70 -18.40 -1.09
C LYS A 365 -39.94 -17.50 -2.29
N VAL A 366 -38.94 -16.69 -2.68
CA VAL A 366 -39.04 -15.73 -3.79
C VAL A 366 -38.36 -16.26 -5.06
N THR A 367 -37.24 -16.95 -4.90
CA THR A 367 -36.39 -17.43 -6.01
C THR A 367 -36.69 -18.87 -6.44
N GLY A 368 -37.42 -19.63 -5.61
CA GLY A 368 -37.49 -21.09 -5.72
C GLY A 368 -36.39 -21.78 -4.92
N LYS A 369 -36.47 -23.11 -4.79
CA LYS A 369 -35.42 -23.91 -4.15
C LYS A 369 -34.29 -24.18 -5.14
N ASP A 370 -33.04 -24.06 -4.71
CA ASP A 370 -31.90 -24.54 -5.49
C ASP A 370 -31.91 -26.07 -5.61
N GLU A 371 -31.60 -26.59 -6.78
CA GLU A 371 -31.49 -28.04 -7.05
C GLU A 371 -30.49 -28.74 -6.11
N LEU A 372 -29.44 -28.02 -5.67
CA LEU A 372 -28.42 -28.53 -4.76
C LEU A 372 -28.85 -28.49 -3.29
N LEU A 373 -29.99 -27.89 -2.95
CA LEU A 373 -30.44 -27.73 -1.56
C LEU A 373 -30.69 -29.08 -0.89
N GLU A 374 -31.30 -30.04 -1.59
CA GLU A 374 -31.55 -31.37 -1.04
C GLU A 374 -30.25 -32.14 -0.80
N THR A 375 -29.30 -32.06 -1.74
CA THR A 375 -27.96 -32.63 -1.61
C THR A 375 -27.19 -31.98 -0.44
N ALA A 376 -27.32 -30.67 -0.26
CA ALA A 376 -26.70 -29.93 0.84
C ALA A 376 -27.31 -30.29 2.20
N MET A 377 -28.64 -30.35 2.31
CA MET A 377 -29.33 -30.81 3.52
C MET A 377 -28.94 -32.24 3.87
N ARG A 378 -28.91 -33.15 2.89
CA ARG A 378 -28.51 -34.54 3.10
C ARG A 378 -27.05 -34.67 3.55
N LEU A 379 -26.15 -33.85 3.00
CA LEU A 379 -24.74 -33.77 3.41
C LEU A 379 -24.58 -33.21 4.82
N HIS A 380 -25.30 -32.13 5.15
CA HIS A 380 -25.39 -31.57 6.50
C HIS A 380 -25.82 -32.63 7.51
N ASP A 381 -26.93 -33.32 7.25
CA ASP A 381 -27.53 -34.25 8.20
C ASP A 381 -26.66 -35.52 8.40
N ILE A 382 -25.99 -36.01 7.36
CA ILE A 382 -25.03 -37.11 7.52
C ILE A 382 -23.80 -36.62 8.31
N ALA A 383 -23.20 -35.49 7.93
CA ALA A 383 -21.98 -35.00 8.60
C ALA A 383 -22.21 -34.65 10.08
N MET A 384 -23.39 -34.10 10.43
CA MET A 384 -23.73 -33.74 11.81
C MET A 384 -24.02 -34.93 12.72
N ASN A 385 -24.40 -36.09 12.17
CA ASN A 385 -24.70 -37.30 12.94
C ASN A 385 -23.55 -38.34 12.93
N ASP A 386 -22.46 -38.08 12.19
CA ASP A 386 -21.38 -39.03 11.97
C ASP A 386 -20.19 -38.80 12.92
N GLU A 387 -19.82 -39.86 13.66
CA GLU A 387 -18.77 -39.80 14.69
C GLU A 387 -17.43 -39.26 14.16
N TYR A 388 -17.09 -39.47 12.88
CA TYR A 388 -15.82 -39.00 12.33
C TYR A 388 -15.72 -37.47 12.36
N PHE A 389 -16.82 -36.79 12.07
CA PHE A 389 -16.90 -35.33 11.98
C PHE A 389 -17.12 -34.71 13.36
N ILE A 390 -17.99 -35.33 14.17
CA ILE A 390 -18.22 -34.93 15.58
C ILE A 390 -16.89 -34.96 16.37
N LYS A 391 -16.15 -36.08 16.32
CA LYS A 391 -14.84 -36.22 17.01
C LYS A 391 -13.77 -35.25 16.50
N ARG A 392 -13.94 -34.70 15.29
CA ARG A 392 -13.04 -33.69 14.68
C ARG A 392 -13.55 -32.26 14.79
N LYS A 393 -14.70 -32.04 15.44
CA LYS A 393 -15.34 -30.74 15.58
C LYS A 393 -15.59 -30.06 14.22
N LEU A 394 -15.99 -30.83 13.21
CA LEU A 394 -16.27 -30.36 11.85
C LEU A 394 -17.75 -29.99 11.69
N ALA A 395 -18.14 -28.81 12.18
CA ALA A 395 -19.47 -28.24 11.96
C ALA A 395 -19.53 -27.41 10.66
N PRO A 396 -20.71 -27.24 10.02
CA PRO A 396 -20.89 -26.31 8.91
C PRO A 396 -20.52 -24.87 9.33
N ASN A 397 -19.94 -24.12 8.41
CA ASN A 397 -19.57 -22.72 8.60
C ASN A 397 -20.45 -21.76 7.76
N VAL A 398 -20.16 -20.46 7.85
CA VAL A 398 -20.84 -19.39 7.08
C VAL A 398 -20.84 -19.62 5.55
N ASP A 399 -19.78 -20.25 5.01
CA ASP A 399 -19.57 -20.43 3.57
C ASP A 399 -20.49 -21.53 2.99
N PHE A 400 -20.85 -22.52 3.82
CA PHE A 400 -21.71 -23.63 3.40
C PHE A 400 -23.09 -23.16 2.95
N TRP A 401 -23.71 -22.27 3.72
CA TRP A 401 -25.06 -21.78 3.45
C TRP A 401 -25.07 -20.54 2.55
N SER A 402 -24.11 -19.61 2.71
CA SER A 402 -24.07 -18.38 1.89
C SER A 402 -23.90 -18.66 0.40
N GLY A 403 -23.13 -19.69 0.03
CA GLY A 403 -22.97 -20.12 -1.37
C GLY A 403 -24.31 -20.53 -2.03
N LEU A 404 -25.21 -21.19 -1.29
CA LEU A 404 -26.52 -21.58 -1.79
C LEU A 404 -27.44 -20.37 -1.96
N ILE A 405 -27.40 -19.41 -1.03
CA ILE A 405 -28.18 -18.16 -1.15
C ILE A 405 -27.71 -17.35 -2.36
N TYR A 406 -26.41 -17.14 -2.52
CA TYR A 406 -25.88 -16.40 -3.67
C TYR A 406 -26.21 -17.08 -5.01
N ARG A 407 -26.20 -18.43 -5.07
CA ARG A 407 -26.61 -19.18 -6.25
C ARG A 407 -28.09 -19.00 -6.57
N ALA A 408 -28.98 -19.10 -5.57
CA ALA A 408 -30.41 -18.88 -5.74
C ALA A 408 -30.76 -17.42 -6.10
N MET A 409 -29.95 -16.45 -5.65
CA MET A 409 -30.02 -15.05 -6.12
C MET A 409 -29.51 -14.85 -7.56
N GLY A 410 -29.00 -15.89 -8.23
CA GLY A 410 -28.53 -15.84 -9.61
C GLY A 410 -27.06 -15.41 -9.80
N PHE A 411 -26.28 -15.27 -8.73
CA PHE A 411 -24.87 -14.91 -8.86
C PHE A 411 -24.02 -16.06 -9.44
N PRO A 412 -23.10 -15.80 -10.37
CA PRO A 412 -22.14 -16.79 -10.86
C PRO A 412 -21.05 -17.06 -9.80
N LEU A 413 -20.57 -18.30 -9.75
CA LEU A 413 -19.74 -18.81 -8.64
C LEU A 413 -18.42 -18.03 -8.44
N ASP A 414 -17.80 -17.60 -9.54
CA ASP A 414 -16.56 -16.81 -9.57
C ASP A 414 -16.75 -15.34 -9.12
N PHE A 415 -17.99 -14.92 -8.89
CA PHE A 415 -18.33 -13.64 -8.27
C PHE A 415 -18.54 -13.76 -6.75
N PHE A 416 -18.63 -14.97 -6.18
CA PHE A 416 -18.82 -15.15 -4.74
C PHE A 416 -17.69 -14.56 -3.88
N PRO A 417 -16.40 -14.64 -4.28
CA PRO A 417 -15.34 -13.96 -3.55
C PRO A 417 -15.43 -12.43 -3.59
N VAL A 418 -16.08 -11.84 -4.61
CA VAL A 418 -16.37 -10.40 -4.66
C VAL A 418 -17.46 -10.02 -3.65
N LEU A 419 -18.50 -10.85 -3.52
CA LEU A 419 -19.56 -10.68 -2.51
C LEU A 419 -19.04 -10.84 -1.08
N PHE A 420 -17.94 -11.57 -0.88
CA PHE A 420 -17.17 -11.58 0.37
C PHE A 420 -16.31 -10.31 0.51
N ALA A 421 -15.60 -9.90 -0.55
CA ALA A 421 -14.67 -8.77 -0.52
C ALA A 421 -15.35 -7.45 -0.17
N VAL A 422 -16.46 -7.11 -0.84
CA VAL A 422 -17.19 -5.84 -0.68
C VAL A 422 -17.49 -5.50 0.79
N PRO A 423 -18.18 -6.36 1.57
CA PRO A 423 -18.41 -6.09 2.99
C PRO A 423 -17.12 -6.11 3.82
N ARG A 424 -16.17 -6.99 3.51
CA ARG A 424 -14.91 -7.13 4.27
C ARG A 424 -14.00 -5.90 4.19
N VAL A 425 -14.16 -5.04 3.18
CA VAL A 425 -13.52 -3.71 3.12
C VAL A 425 -13.76 -2.89 4.39
N VAL A 426 -14.94 -3.02 5.01
CA VAL A 426 -15.27 -2.32 6.27
C VAL A 426 -14.38 -2.79 7.42
N GLY A 427 -14.29 -4.10 7.67
CA GLY A 427 -13.43 -4.66 8.71
C GLY A 427 -11.96 -4.33 8.48
N TRP A 428 -11.46 -4.51 7.26
CA TRP A 428 -10.10 -4.13 6.88
C TRP A 428 -9.78 -2.67 7.21
N LEU A 429 -10.69 -1.75 6.93
CA LEU A 429 -10.49 -0.33 7.20
C LEU A 429 -10.70 0.06 8.67
N ALA A 430 -11.50 -0.68 9.43
CA ALA A 430 -11.58 -0.55 10.88
C ALA A 430 -10.24 -0.93 11.53
N HIS A 431 -9.69 -2.10 11.19
CA HIS A 431 -8.38 -2.58 11.67
C HIS A 431 -7.24 -1.65 11.23
N TRP A 432 -7.25 -1.20 9.97
CA TRP A 432 -6.33 -0.19 9.45
C TRP A 432 -6.40 1.11 10.27
N ARG A 433 -7.60 1.66 10.48
CA ARG A 433 -7.80 2.89 11.25
C ARG A 433 -7.28 2.74 12.68
N GLN A 434 -7.54 1.61 13.32
CA GLN A 434 -7.06 1.31 14.66
C GLN A 434 -5.51 1.27 14.71
N MET A 435 -4.85 0.67 13.72
CA MET A 435 -3.39 0.66 13.63
C MET A 435 -2.81 2.05 13.34
N MET A 436 -3.43 2.83 12.44
CA MET A 436 -2.97 4.20 12.11
C MET A 436 -3.08 5.17 13.30
N LEU A 437 -4.08 4.98 14.16
CA LEU A 437 -4.35 5.83 15.33
C LEU A 437 -3.74 5.30 16.64
N GLN A 438 -2.91 4.26 16.59
CA GLN A 438 -2.34 3.65 17.80
C GLN A 438 -1.34 4.60 18.51
N PRO A 439 -1.34 4.67 19.86
CA PRO A 439 -0.36 5.47 20.60
C PRO A 439 1.09 5.10 20.24
N GLY A 440 1.94 6.13 20.07
CA GLY A 440 3.34 5.94 19.64
C GLY A 440 3.53 5.62 18.15
N GLY A 441 2.47 5.70 17.34
CA GLY A 441 2.53 5.62 15.89
C GLY A 441 2.75 4.20 15.32
N VAL A 442 2.65 4.09 14.00
CA VAL A 442 2.77 2.83 13.26
C VAL A 442 4.24 2.41 13.16
N LYS A 443 4.53 1.14 13.47
CA LYS A 443 5.84 0.52 13.22
C LYS A 443 5.73 -0.47 12.07
N ILE A 444 6.68 -0.43 11.13
CA ILE A 444 6.72 -1.36 10.00
C ILE A 444 6.88 -2.81 10.47
N TRP A 445 6.02 -3.69 9.97
CA TRP A 445 6.05 -5.11 10.28
C TRP A 445 7.15 -5.78 9.45
N ARG A 446 8.23 -6.20 10.13
CA ARG A 446 9.43 -6.76 9.49
C ARG A 446 9.84 -8.09 10.14
N PRO A 447 9.15 -9.21 9.83
CA PRO A 447 9.46 -10.52 10.39
C PRO A 447 10.87 -11.01 10.02
N ARG A 448 11.39 -11.97 10.78
CA ARG A 448 12.66 -12.67 10.50
C ARG A 448 12.38 -14.06 9.93
N GLN A 449 13.39 -14.64 9.29
CA GLN A 449 13.39 -16.02 8.78
C GLN A 449 14.44 -16.87 9.50
N ILE A 450 14.30 -18.20 9.40
CA ILE A 450 15.39 -19.14 9.69
C ILE A 450 16.09 -19.43 8.36
N TYR A 451 17.33 -18.99 8.20
CA TYR A 451 18.08 -19.22 6.97
C TYR A 451 18.72 -20.62 6.99
N VAL A 452 18.29 -21.47 6.05
CA VAL A 452 18.80 -22.85 5.90
C VAL A 452 19.52 -23.09 4.56
N GLY A 453 19.74 -22.04 3.76
CA GLY A 453 20.44 -22.11 2.47
C GLY A 453 21.94 -22.42 2.61
N PRO A 454 22.72 -22.39 1.51
CA PRO A 454 24.17 -22.51 1.56
C PRO A 454 24.79 -21.44 2.46
N THR A 455 25.90 -21.76 3.13
CA THR A 455 26.72 -20.78 3.86
C THR A 455 27.46 -19.84 2.88
N ARG A 456 28.34 -18.97 3.39
CA ARG A 456 29.31 -18.26 2.55
C ARG A 456 29.96 -19.23 1.55
N ARG A 457 29.97 -18.83 0.28
CA ARG A 457 30.59 -19.48 -0.87
C ARG A 457 31.10 -18.39 -1.80
N ASP A 458 32.22 -18.62 -2.46
CA ASP A 458 32.80 -17.62 -3.33
C ASP A 458 32.11 -17.58 -4.70
N TYR A 459 32.26 -16.47 -5.41
CA TYR A 459 31.65 -16.27 -6.73
C TYR A 459 32.43 -17.03 -7.80
N ILE A 460 31.73 -17.84 -8.59
CA ILE A 460 32.28 -18.55 -9.73
C ILE A 460 31.96 -17.74 -11.01
N PRO A 461 32.97 -17.35 -11.83
CA PRO A 461 32.75 -16.70 -13.14
C PRO A 461 31.81 -17.49 -14.03
N MET A 462 31.18 -16.85 -15.03
CA MET A 462 30.10 -17.50 -15.79
C MET A 462 30.58 -18.75 -16.55
N GLU A 463 31.78 -18.68 -17.14
CA GLU A 463 32.40 -19.75 -17.93
C GLU A 463 32.78 -20.98 -17.08
N ASP A 464 33.04 -20.81 -15.79
CA ASP A 464 33.50 -21.86 -14.88
C ASP A 464 32.35 -22.60 -14.16
N ARG A 465 31.09 -22.31 -14.52
CA ARG A 465 29.91 -22.88 -13.87
C ARG A 465 29.50 -24.23 -14.46
N VAL A 466 29.34 -25.22 -13.59
CA VAL A 466 28.75 -26.50 -13.97
C VAL A 466 27.24 -26.36 -14.18
N ALA A 467 26.74 -26.85 -15.32
CA ALA A 467 25.32 -26.86 -15.62
C ALA A 467 24.55 -27.76 -14.62
N VAL A 468 23.55 -27.17 -13.95
CA VAL A 468 22.61 -27.91 -13.10
C VAL A 468 21.42 -28.33 -13.95
N ASN A 469 20.82 -29.50 -13.70
CA ASN A 469 19.65 -29.99 -14.42
C ASN A 469 18.40 -30.08 -13.53
N GLY A 470 17.22 -30.03 -14.16
CA GLY A 470 15.93 -30.37 -13.56
C GLY A 470 15.00 -29.17 -13.31
N PRO A 471 13.66 -29.37 -13.32
CA PRO A 471 12.67 -28.30 -13.35
C PRO A 471 12.61 -27.41 -12.10
N LYS A 472 13.27 -27.80 -11.00
CA LYS A 472 13.44 -26.96 -9.80
C LYS A 472 14.70 -26.09 -9.84
N ASN A 473 15.67 -26.43 -10.68
CA ASN A 473 17.01 -25.85 -10.69
C ASN A 473 17.32 -25.04 -11.95
N THR A 474 16.56 -25.27 -13.03
CA THR A 474 16.71 -24.56 -14.30
C THR A 474 15.37 -23.97 -14.76
N PRO A 475 15.35 -22.76 -15.32
CA PRO A 475 14.16 -22.27 -16.02
C PRO A 475 13.83 -23.21 -17.19
N THR A 476 12.57 -23.62 -17.30
CA THR A 476 12.12 -24.39 -18.45
C THR A 476 12.02 -23.43 -19.65
N PRO A 477 12.65 -23.71 -20.80
CA PRO A 477 12.53 -22.85 -21.98
C PRO A 477 11.08 -22.76 -22.44
N VAL A 478 10.47 -21.58 -22.27
CA VAL A 478 9.08 -21.36 -22.69
C VAL A 478 9.06 -21.11 -24.20
N LYS A 479 8.35 -21.95 -24.94
CA LYS A 479 8.13 -21.74 -26.37
C LYS A 479 7.12 -20.60 -26.55
N HIS A 480 7.60 -19.38 -26.77
CA HIS A 480 6.77 -18.20 -26.96
C HIS A 480 5.84 -18.34 -28.19
N THR A 481 4.55 -18.54 -27.94
CA THR A 481 3.50 -18.48 -28.97
C THR A 481 3.29 -17.03 -29.38
N GLY A 482 3.34 -16.74 -30.69
CA GLY A 482 3.26 -15.39 -31.25
C GLY A 482 4.51 -14.98 -32.03
N GLN A 483 5.69 -15.51 -31.66
CA GLN A 483 6.88 -15.45 -32.50
C GLN A 483 6.73 -16.43 -33.68
N SER A 484 6.10 -15.96 -34.75
CA SER A 484 6.02 -16.72 -36.00
C SER A 484 7.40 -16.92 -36.63
N LYS A 485 7.55 -17.95 -37.49
CA LYS A 485 8.75 -18.07 -38.34
C LYS A 485 8.99 -16.79 -39.17
N ARG A 486 7.94 -16.04 -39.51
CA ARG A 486 8.04 -14.75 -40.22
C ARG A 486 8.72 -13.67 -39.38
N SER A 487 8.39 -13.53 -38.09
CA SER A 487 9.06 -12.57 -37.20
C SER A 487 10.49 -12.99 -36.86
N MET A 488 10.78 -14.30 -36.79
CA MET A 488 12.16 -14.81 -36.68
C MET A 488 13.00 -14.52 -37.93
N LEU A 489 12.37 -14.48 -39.12
CA LEU A 489 13.03 -14.19 -40.40
C LEU A 489 13.08 -12.69 -40.75
N ALA A 490 12.19 -11.87 -40.20
CA ALA A 490 12.14 -10.42 -40.46
C ALA A 490 13.48 -9.74 -40.21
N SER A 491 13.98 -8.96 -41.17
CA SER A 491 15.23 -8.20 -41.03
C SER A 491 14.96 -6.80 -40.50
N TYR A 492 15.79 -6.32 -39.58
CA TYR A 492 15.77 -4.96 -39.05
C TYR A 492 17.16 -4.55 -38.57
N VAL A 493 17.44 -3.24 -38.51
CA VAL A 493 18.74 -2.72 -38.08
C VAL A 493 19.01 -3.11 -36.62
N GLY A 494 20.21 -3.65 -36.34
CA GLY A 494 20.56 -4.16 -35.01
C GLY A 494 20.08 -5.58 -34.71
N LYS A 495 19.51 -6.32 -35.69
CA LYS A 495 19.16 -7.72 -35.51
C LYS A 495 20.40 -8.59 -35.31
N ILE A 496 20.54 -9.16 -34.10
CA ILE A 496 21.56 -10.15 -33.78
C ILE A 496 21.28 -11.43 -34.60
N PRO A 497 22.28 -12.02 -35.28
CA PRO A 497 22.10 -13.30 -35.97
C PRO A 497 21.69 -14.41 -35.00
N LEU A 498 20.58 -15.08 -35.28
CA LEU A 498 20.19 -16.27 -34.53
C LEU A 498 21.22 -17.38 -34.79
N SER A 499 21.96 -17.78 -33.76
CA SER A 499 22.81 -18.97 -33.82
C SER A 499 21.94 -20.18 -34.21
N PRO A 500 22.33 -20.99 -35.21
CA PRO A 500 21.55 -22.16 -35.59
C PRO A 500 21.45 -23.13 -34.40
N PRO A 501 20.28 -23.72 -34.13
CA PRO A 501 20.18 -24.77 -33.12
C PRO A 501 21.10 -25.92 -33.50
N ALA A 502 21.88 -26.43 -32.53
CA ALA A 502 22.80 -27.53 -32.76
C ALA A 502 22.07 -28.72 -33.40
N ALA A 503 22.46 -29.08 -34.62
CA ALA A 503 21.83 -30.15 -35.35
C ALA A 503 22.16 -31.48 -34.65
N HIS A 504 21.17 -32.08 -33.99
CA HIS A 504 21.26 -33.48 -33.57
C HIS A 504 21.33 -34.34 -34.84
N HIS A 505 22.55 -34.75 -35.19
CA HIS A 505 22.83 -35.63 -36.32
C HIS A 505 22.16 -36.99 -36.13
N PHE A 506 20.99 -37.19 -36.74
CA PHE A 506 20.56 -38.53 -37.13
C PHE A 506 21.41 -38.97 -38.32
N SER A 507 22.34 -39.89 -38.04
CA SER A 507 23.20 -40.49 -39.07
C SER A 507 22.38 -41.42 -39.96
N CYS A 508 22.33 -41.12 -41.25
CA CYS A 508 22.00 -42.10 -42.28
C CYS A 508 23.07 -42.10 -43.37
N LEU A 509 23.48 -43.32 -43.68
CA LEU A 509 24.59 -43.81 -44.51
C LEU A 509 25.02 -42.97 -45.73
N ARG A 510 26.35 -42.96 -45.95
CA ARG A 510 27.10 -42.44 -47.11
C ARG A 510 27.02 -43.45 -48.30
N PRO A 511 27.30 -43.05 -49.57
CA PRO A 511 28.71 -43.03 -50.00
C PRO A 511 29.16 -41.96 -51.03
N LEU A 512 30.41 -41.49 -50.83
CA LEU A 512 31.50 -41.17 -51.78
C LEU A 512 31.31 -40.33 -53.07
N SER A 513 31.89 -39.11 -53.06
CA SER A 513 32.98 -38.60 -53.95
C SER A 513 33.16 -37.08 -53.70
N SER A 514 34.28 -36.38 -53.97
CA SER A 514 35.72 -36.74 -54.08
C SER A 514 36.58 -35.44 -54.09
N ARG A 515 37.74 -35.40 -53.36
CA ARG A 515 38.83 -34.37 -53.45
C ARG A 515 38.43 -32.92 -53.02
N SER A 516 39.31 -32.01 -52.56
CA SER A 516 40.76 -32.01 -52.24
C SER A 516 41.10 -30.87 -51.23
N HIS A 517 42.24 -30.97 -50.55
CA HIS A 517 42.89 -29.95 -49.68
C HIS A 517 44.15 -29.36 -50.36
N PRO A 518 44.82 -28.33 -49.79
CA PRO A 518 44.32 -27.21 -48.96
C PRO A 518 44.56 -25.90 -49.75
N PRO A 519 45.54 -24.96 -49.53
CA PRO A 519 46.40 -24.62 -48.37
C PRO A 519 45.77 -23.53 -47.45
N ALA A 520 46.59 -22.82 -46.68
CA ALA A 520 46.25 -21.59 -45.94
C ALA A 520 47.13 -20.41 -46.41
N ALA A 521 46.69 -19.17 -46.16
CA ALA A 521 47.53 -17.98 -46.31
C ALA A 521 47.32 -17.02 -45.13
N HIS A 522 48.40 -16.71 -44.41
CA HIS A 522 48.44 -15.58 -43.49
C HIS A 522 48.48 -14.28 -44.30
N ALA A 523 47.64 -13.31 -43.95
CA ALA A 523 47.85 -11.91 -44.31
C ALA A 523 47.36 -11.02 -43.15
N SER A 524 48.31 -10.60 -42.31
CA SER A 524 48.13 -9.39 -41.52
C SER A 524 48.12 -8.18 -42.46
N VAL A 525 47.23 -7.21 -42.24
CA VAL A 525 47.59 -5.78 -42.23
C VAL A 525 46.42 -4.97 -41.63
N SER A 526 46.81 -4.01 -40.79
CA SER A 526 45.95 -2.98 -40.23
C SER A 526 45.14 -2.23 -41.29
N SER A 527 43.84 -2.08 -41.03
CA SER A 527 43.05 -0.93 -41.51
C SER A 527 42.22 -0.37 -40.36
N SER A 528 42.90 0.32 -39.44
CA SER A 528 42.26 1.37 -38.64
C SER A 528 41.72 2.47 -39.58
N LYS A 529 40.68 3.19 -39.12
CA LYS A 529 39.89 4.19 -39.88
C LYS A 529 38.81 3.64 -40.82
N MET A 530 37.70 3.16 -40.26
CA MET A 530 36.33 3.53 -40.68
C MET A 530 35.29 2.95 -39.69
N PHE A 531 35.18 3.49 -38.47
CA PHE A 531 33.97 3.39 -37.63
C PHE A 531 34.09 4.32 -36.39
N SER A 532 33.97 5.63 -36.61
CA SER A 532 33.79 6.62 -35.54
C SER A 532 33.09 7.88 -36.06
N THR A 533 32.03 7.70 -36.87
CA THR A 533 31.26 8.83 -37.42
C THR A 533 29.81 8.44 -37.76
N LEU A 534 29.12 7.69 -36.90
CA LEU A 534 27.66 7.52 -37.01
C LEU A 534 26.93 7.03 -35.74
N PHE A 535 27.29 7.48 -34.52
CA PHE A 535 26.50 7.13 -33.31
C PHE A 535 26.51 8.19 -32.18
N THR A 536 26.45 9.48 -32.52
CA THR A 536 26.31 10.60 -31.55
C THR A 536 25.35 11.69 -32.04
N ALA A 537 24.28 11.32 -32.77
CA ALA A 537 23.36 12.29 -33.36
C ALA A 537 21.88 11.82 -33.44
N THR A 538 21.37 11.07 -32.44
CA THR A 538 19.93 10.72 -32.39
C THR A 538 19.38 10.44 -30.98
N LEU A 539 19.86 11.15 -29.96
CA LEU A 539 19.31 11.01 -28.59
C LEU A 539 19.36 12.28 -27.72
N LEU A 540 19.42 13.46 -28.35
CA LEU A 540 19.42 14.77 -27.66
C LEU A 540 18.37 15.78 -28.18
N SER A 541 17.38 15.32 -28.96
CA SER A 541 16.38 16.18 -29.62
C SER A 541 14.92 15.89 -29.23
N ALA A 542 14.68 15.04 -28.23
CA ALA A 542 13.34 14.68 -27.75
C ALA A 542 12.95 15.27 -26.38
N PHE A 543 13.84 16.04 -25.74
CA PHE A 543 13.60 16.64 -24.40
C PHE A 543 13.84 18.17 -24.34
N ALA A 544 13.96 18.84 -25.49
CA ALA A 544 14.28 20.27 -25.58
C ALA A 544 13.26 21.09 -26.42
N PHE A 545 12.04 20.57 -26.64
CA PHE A 545 11.00 21.25 -27.42
C PHE A 545 9.61 21.17 -26.78
N ARG A 546 9.52 21.54 -25.50
CA ARG A 546 8.23 21.79 -24.83
C ARG A 546 8.28 22.83 -23.70
N SER A 547 9.15 23.85 -23.84
CA SER A 547 9.35 24.88 -22.82
C SER A 547 9.90 26.21 -23.38
N VAL A 548 9.37 26.68 -24.51
CA VAL A 548 9.54 28.08 -24.98
C VAL A 548 8.22 28.59 -25.58
N LEU A 549 7.18 28.65 -24.76
CA LEU A 549 5.99 29.48 -24.97
C LEU A 549 5.61 30.03 -23.59
N ALA A 550 5.73 31.36 -23.44
CA ALA A 550 5.37 32.16 -22.25
C ALA A 550 5.75 31.55 -20.88
N GLN A 551 6.99 31.81 -20.42
CA GLN A 551 7.22 31.93 -18.98
C GLN A 551 6.70 33.30 -18.54
N ASP A 552 5.47 33.33 -18.04
CA ASP A 552 4.96 34.50 -17.32
C ASP A 552 5.83 34.71 -16.07
N GLN A 553 6.40 35.91 -15.91
CA GLN A 553 7.29 36.21 -14.79
C GLN A 553 6.48 36.55 -13.53
N PHE A 554 6.33 35.56 -12.66
CA PHE A 554 5.75 35.75 -11.34
C PHE A 554 6.57 36.76 -10.52
N THR A 555 5.97 37.90 -10.19
CA THR A 555 6.62 39.00 -9.46
C THR A 555 5.74 39.43 -8.29
N ILE A 556 6.31 39.59 -7.09
CA ILE A 556 5.62 40.10 -5.91
C ILE A 556 5.85 41.61 -5.77
N TYR A 557 4.77 42.37 -5.62
CA TYR A 557 4.77 43.84 -5.67
C TYR A 557 4.45 44.53 -4.33
N THR A 558 4.63 43.83 -3.21
CA THR A 558 4.65 44.43 -1.86
C THR A 558 5.08 43.38 -0.85
N VAL A 559 6.23 43.57 -0.20
CA VAL A 559 6.51 42.93 1.10
C VAL A 559 7.44 43.79 1.96
N ALA A 560 6.91 44.29 3.07
CA ALA A 560 7.67 44.51 4.29
C ALA A 560 6.93 43.72 5.38
N LEU A 561 7.55 42.68 5.93
CA LEU A 561 6.98 41.92 7.04
C LEU A 561 7.46 42.57 8.34
N ASN A 562 6.72 43.50 8.91
CA ASN A 562 6.99 43.98 10.26
C ASN A 562 6.22 43.15 11.28
N GLN A 563 6.84 42.88 12.42
CA GLN A 563 6.22 42.11 13.50
C GLN A 563 4.88 42.73 13.95
N CYS A 564 3.82 41.93 13.93
CA CYS A 564 2.46 42.32 14.31
C CYS A 564 1.84 43.49 13.52
N GLU A 565 2.33 43.79 12.32
CA GLU A 565 1.63 44.65 11.35
C GLU A 565 0.90 43.80 10.29
N SER A 566 -0.07 44.39 9.59
CA SER A 566 -0.74 43.73 8.46
C SER A 566 0.13 43.81 7.21
N ALA A 567 0.49 42.66 6.64
CA ALA A 567 1.25 42.59 5.40
C ALA A 567 0.30 42.36 4.21
N HIS A 568 0.22 43.34 3.31
CA HIS A 568 -0.40 43.16 2.00
C HIS A 568 0.60 42.51 1.05
N ILE A 569 0.20 41.42 0.39
CA ILE A 569 1.04 40.66 -0.55
C ILE A 569 0.29 40.62 -1.88
N THR A 570 0.94 41.05 -2.96
CA THR A 570 0.34 41.15 -4.31
C THR A 570 1.26 40.53 -5.35
N TRP A 571 0.72 39.85 -6.35
CA TRP A 571 1.52 39.17 -7.38
C TRP A 571 0.89 39.20 -8.79
N THR A 572 1.68 38.88 -9.82
CA THR A 572 1.24 38.90 -11.23
C THR A 572 1.27 37.54 -11.92
N GLN A 573 0.34 37.37 -12.86
CA GLN A 573 0.25 36.30 -13.87
C GLN A 573 0.53 34.86 -13.40
N ALA A 574 -0.52 34.19 -12.93
CA ALA A 574 -0.87 32.83 -13.34
C ALA A 574 -2.32 32.54 -12.95
N THR A 575 -2.92 31.47 -13.47
CA THR A 575 -4.30 31.08 -13.14
C THR A 575 -4.40 30.61 -11.70
N ALA A 576 -5.09 31.38 -10.86
CA ALA A 576 -5.46 31.01 -9.50
C ALA A 576 -6.27 29.69 -9.45
N PRO A 577 -6.28 28.97 -8.31
CA PRO A 577 -5.77 29.38 -7.00
C PRO A 577 -4.27 29.10 -6.77
N PHE A 578 -3.68 29.83 -5.80
CA PHE A 578 -2.35 29.58 -5.24
C PHE A 578 -2.42 29.43 -3.72
N ASN A 579 -1.58 28.57 -3.15
CA ASN A 579 -1.39 28.46 -1.70
C ASN A 579 -0.11 29.21 -1.29
N LEU A 580 -0.17 29.99 -0.20
CA LEU A 580 1.00 30.70 0.34
C LEU A 580 1.40 30.12 1.71
N ALA A 581 2.62 29.58 1.79
CA ALA A 581 3.20 29.03 3.00
C ALA A 581 4.40 29.86 3.49
N VAL A 582 4.53 29.96 4.81
CA VAL A 582 5.68 30.57 5.50
C VAL A 582 6.51 29.44 6.12
N VAL A 583 7.76 29.31 5.70
CA VAL A 583 8.71 28.25 6.13
C VAL A 583 9.96 28.89 6.75
N PRO A 584 10.64 28.25 7.74
CA PRO A 584 11.89 28.75 8.28
C PRO A 584 13.03 28.45 7.30
N VAL A 585 13.94 29.41 7.13
CA VAL A 585 15.08 29.26 6.19
C VAL A 585 16.03 28.13 6.61
N GLU A 586 16.06 27.76 7.89
CA GLU A 586 16.93 26.70 8.42
C GLU A 586 16.36 25.28 8.25
N ASP A 587 15.05 25.12 8.00
CA ASP A 587 14.42 23.83 7.68
C ASP A 587 13.21 24.02 6.74
N PRO A 588 13.44 24.35 5.45
CA PRO A 588 12.38 24.58 4.48
C PRO A 588 11.59 23.33 4.11
N CYS A 589 12.02 22.14 4.54
CA CYS A 589 11.44 20.86 4.12
C CYS A 589 10.51 20.21 5.15
N ASN A 590 10.59 20.55 6.45
CA ASN A 590 9.84 19.82 7.50
C ASN A 590 8.86 20.65 8.33
N SER A 591 8.85 21.99 8.26
CA SER A 591 7.98 22.80 9.13
C SER A 591 7.40 24.05 8.47
N ILE A 592 6.13 24.02 8.10
CA ILE A 592 5.37 25.24 7.79
C ILE A 592 5.08 25.97 9.12
N LEU A 593 5.56 27.20 9.27
CA LEU A 593 5.31 28.06 10.43
C LEU A 593 3.89 28.62 10.41
N VAL A 594 3.46 29.12 9.24
CA VAL A 594 2.12 29.66 8.99
C VAL A 594 1.67 29.24 7.58
N ASP A 595 0.50 28.62 7.50
CA ASP A 595 -0.20 28.27 6.27
C ASP A 595 -1.30 29.32 6.08
N LEU A 596 -1.17 30.17 5.05
CA LEU A 596 -2.11 31.27 4.80
C LEU A 596 -3.28 30.84 3.90
N GLY A 597 -3.33 29.57 3.49
CA GLY A 597 -4.43 28.97 2.72
C GLY A 597 -4.39 29.26 1.22
N ASP A 598 -5.46 28.84 0.54
CA ASP A 598 -5.64 28.97 -0.91
C ASP A 598 -6.33 30.31 -1.24
N HIS A 599 -5.81 31.05 -2.23
CA HIS A 599 -6.34 32.36 -2.64
C HIS A 599 -6.72 32.37 -4.12
N GLU A 600 -7.97 32.74 -4.39
CA GLU A 600 -8.52 32.92 -5.75
C GLU A 600 -8.17 34.28 -6.37
N HIS A 601 -7.52 35.16 -5.62
CA HIS A 601 -7.18 36.53 -6.02
C HIS A 601 -5.67 36.71 -6.10
N LEU A 602 -5.23 37.66 -6.94
CA LEU A 602 -3.81 38.03 -7.13
C LEU A 602 -3.24 38.88 -5.96
N SER A 603 -3.92 38.87 -4.82
CA SER A 603 -3.55 39.62 -3.63
C SER A 603 -4.15 38.98 -2.38
N MET A 604 -3.42 39.10 -1.27
CA MET A 604 -3.93 38.78 0.06
C MET A 604 -3.51 39.84 1.08
N THR A 605 -4.13 39.77 2.26
CA THR A 605 -3.65 40.46 3.47
C THR A 605 -3.39 39.42 4.54
N TRP A 606 -2.15 39.31 5.02
CA TRP A 606 -1.84 38.62 6.26
C TRP A 606 -2.11 39.60 7.41
N PRO A 607 -3.20 39.45 8.20
CA PRO A 607 -3.68 40.54 9.06
C PRO A 607 -2.75 40.85 10.23
N ASN A 608 -2.08 39.85 10.81
CA ASN A 608 -1.09 40.02 11.88
C ASN A 608 0.09 39.08 11.63
N VAL A 609 1.28 39.61 11.37
CA VAL A 609 2.52 38.82 11.25
C VAL A 609 2.97 38.36 12.66
N THR A 610 2.57 37.15 13.07
CA THR A 610 2.86 36.56 14.39
C THR A 610 4.26 35.92 14.48
N VAL A 611 5.26 36.50 13.83
CA VAL A 611 6.65 36.02 13.78
C VAL A 611 7.55 37.09 14.41
N SER A 612 8.52 36.68 15.23
CA SER A 612 9.46 37.59 15.89
C SER A 612 10.32 38.38 14.90
N ALA A 613 10.56 39.66 15.19
CA ALA A 613 11.53 40.48 14.45
C ALA A 613 12.93 39.81 14.42
N GLY A 614 13.66 40.04 13.33
CA GLY A 614 14.95 39.39 13.05
C GLY A 614 14.86 37.95 12.52
N THR A 615 13.67 37.32 12.55
CA THR A 615 13.51 35.96 12.00
C THR A 615 13.58 35.97 10.48
N LYS A 616 14.41 35.12 9.90
CA LYS A 616 14.44 34.84 8.46
C LYS A 616 13.35 33.82 8.12
N VAL A 617 12.39 34.23 7.30
CA VAL A 617 11.33 33.37 6.78
C VAL A 617 11.43 33.29 5.26
N MET A 618 11.04 32.15 4.71
CA MET A 618 10.84 31.97 3.28
C MET A 618 9.33 31.98 3.02
N LEU A 619 8.89 32.87 2.13
CA LEU A 619 7.55 32.81 1.54
C LEU A 619 7.64 31.88 0.34
N SER A 620 6.79 30.85 0.28
CA SER A 620 6.68 29.92 -0.86
C SER A 620 5.25 29.90 -1.38
N LEU A 621 5.10 30.04 -2.69
CA LEU A 621 3.84 30.00 -3.42
C LEU A 621 3.73 28.71 -4.20
N LEU A 622 2.72 27.92 -3.88
CA LEU A 622 2.42 26.65 -4.52
C LEU A 622 1.30 26.82 -5.54
N ASP A 623 1.46 26.24 -6.73
CA ASP A 623 0.43 26.20 -7.76
C ASP A 623 -0.67 25.16 -7.46
N SER A 624 -1.69 25.12 -8.32
CA SER A 624 -2.80 24.14 -8.25
C SER A 624 -2.39 22.65 -8.31
N SER A 625 -1.11 22.34 -8.50
CA SER A 625 -0.52 20.98 -8.49
C SER A 625 0.43 20.76 -7.30
N ASP A 626 0.39 21.61 -6.27
CA ASP A 626 1.31 21.63 -5.12
C ASP A 626 2.79 21.71 -5.55
N GLN A 627 3.11 22.36 -6.68
CA GLN A 627 4.48 22.66 -7.09
C GLN A 627 4.85 24.09 -6.74
N GLU A 628 6.09 24.30 -6.27
CA GLU A 628 6.60 25.64 -5.96
C GLU A 628 6.73 26.47 -7.24
N ALA A 629 5.84 27.44 -7.39
CA ALA A 629 5.84 28.40 -8.49
C ALA A 629 6.81 29.57 -8.23
N TRP A 630 6.99 29.93 -6.95
CA TRP A 630 7.91 30.98 -6.52
C TRP A 630 8.29 30.80 -5.04
N SER A 631 9.52 31.15 -4.69
CA SER A 631 9.95 31.29 -3.29
C SER A 631 10.88 32.49 -3.10
N GLY A 632 10.85 33.11 -1.92
CA GLY A 632 11.77 34.19 -1.57
C GLY A 632 12.01 34.34 -0.06
N GLU A 633 13.26 34.57 0.30
CA GLU A 633 13.69 34.84 1.69
C GLU A 633 13.41 36.31 2.07
N ILE A 634 12.82 36.50 3.25
CA ILE A 634 12.48 37.81 3.82
C ILE A 634 12.81 37.78 5.33
N THR A 635 13.48 38.82 5.81
CA THR A 635 13.70 39.01 7.26
C THR A 635 12.55 39.83 7.83
N VAL A 636 11.95 39.38 8.93
CA VAL A 636 10.89 40.11 9.62
C VAL A 636 11.48 41.34 10.32
N GLY A 637 10.98 42.53 10.01
CA GLY A 637 11.35 43.81 10.61
C GLY A 637 10.78 44.01 12.01
N GLU A 638 11.35 44.98 12.73
CA GLU A 638 10.88 45.37 14.07
C GLU A 638 9.45 45.92 14.04
N GLY A 639 8.68 45.60 15.08
CA GLY A 639 7.28 45.99 15.22
C GLY A 639 6.76 45.67 16.63
N SER A 640 5.45 45.71 16.83
CA SER A 640 4.86 45.49 18.17
C SER A 640 5.01 44.03 18.62
N SER A 641 5.41 43.78 19.87
CA SER A 641 5.51 42.41 20.40
C SER A 641 4.18 41.81 20.85
N ALA A 642 3.11 42.62 20.91
CA ALA A 642 1.85 42.29 21.60
C ALA A 642 1.04 41.13 20.99
N CYS A 643 1.27 40.75 19.72
CA CYS A 643 0.55 39.64 19.07
C CYS A 643 1.29 38.30 19.12
N LEU A 644 2.49 38.22 19.74
CA LEU A 644 3.21 36.95 19.86
C LEU A 644 2.57 36.02 20.90
N PRO A 645 2.58 34.69 20.68
CA PRO A 645 2.15 33.72 21.68
C PRO A 645 2.98 33.83 22.97
N GLY A 646 2.35 34.26 24.07
CA GLY A 646 2.99 34.44 25.37
C GLY A 646 3.15 35.89 25.82
N ALA A 647 2.74 36.89 25.03
CA ALA A 647 2.65 38.28 25.49
C ALA A 647 1.58 38.40 26.61
N SER A 648 1.98 38.93 27.78
CA SER A 648 1.08 39.17 28.91
C SER A 648 0.20 40.39 28.69
N SER A 649 -1.10 40.26 28.96
CA SER A 649 -2.10 41.30 28.72
C SER A 649 -2.06 42.43 29.75
N GLU A 650 -1.25 43.47 29.53
CA GLU A 650 -1.30 44.69 30.37
C GLU A 650 -1.07 46.04 29.66
N GLU A 651 -0.69 46.08 28.38
CA GLU A 651 -0.44 47.35 27.63
C GLU A 651 -1.35 47.56 26.39
N ALA A 652 -2.60 47.09 26.44
CA ALA A 652 -3.58 47.30 25.37
C ALA A 652 -4.53 48.49 25.65
N ALA A 653 -3.98 49.69 25.89
CA ALA A 653 -4.78 50.90 26.08
C ALA A 653 -4.06 52.21 25.70
N SER A 654 -4.22 52.68 24.45
CA SER A 654 -4.57 54.08 24.10
C SER A 654 -4.20 54.46 22.65
N SER A 655 -4.75 55.60 22.20
CA SER A 655 -4.50 56.31 20.94
C SER A 655 -5.11 55.74 19.65
N THR A 656 -6.31 56.25 19.36
CA THR A 656 -6.78 56.49 17.98
C THR A 656 -5.82 57.42 17.24
N GLY A 657 -5.42 57.08 16.02
CA GLY A 657 -4.66 57.95 15.13
C GLY A 657 -4.85 57.56 13.67
N LEU A 658 -5.51 58.42 12.88
CA LEU A 658 -5.62 58.25 11.44
C LEU A 658 -4.39 58.90 10.78
N SER A 659 -3.51 58.11 10.16
CA SER A 659 -2.36 58.64 9.41
C SER A 659 -2.16 57.92 8.07
N THR A 660 -2.40 58.65 6.99
CA THR A 660 -1.97 58.26 5.64
C THR A 660 -0.45 58.26 5.55
N VAL A 661 0.17 57.14 5.19
CA VAL A 661 1.61 57.08 4.86
C VAL A 661 1.79 56.64 3.42
N SER A 662 2.33 57.53 2.60
CA SER A 662 2.79 57.24 1.24
C SER A 662 4.17 56.58 1.30
N GLY A 663 4.23 55.26 1.04
CA GLY A 663 5.47 54.47 1.02
C GLY A 663 5.96 54.19 -0.41
N SER A 664 7.26 54.36 -0.65
CA SER A 664 7.90 54.11 -1.95
C SER A 664 7.85 52.63 -2.34
N ALA A 665 7.32 52.31 -3.53
CA ALA A 665 7.40 50.96 -4.08
C ALA A 665 8.86 50.56 -4.33
N THR A 666 9.27 49.40 -3.82
CA THR A 666 10.59 48.82 -4.06
C THR A 666 10.42 47.50 -4.82
N THR A 667 10.85 47.47 -6.08
CA THR A 667 10.74 46.29 -6.93
C THR A 667 11.94 45.37 -6.71
N LEU A 668 11.72 44.18 -6.14
CA LEU A 668 12.72 43.12 -6.12
C LEU A 668 12.58 42.26 -7.37
N THR A 669 13.62 42.24 -8.20
CA THR A 669 13.72 41.35 -9.37
C THR A 669 14.99 40.51 -9.21
N LEU A 670 14.84 39.21 -8.96
CA LEU A 670 15.95 38.27 -8.86
C LEU A 670 15.87 37.27 -10.01
N THR A 671 16.94 37.18 -10.79
CA THR A 671 17.12 36.16 -11.82
C THR A 671 17.62 34.87 -11.19
N SER A 672 16.97 33.74 -11.52
CA SER A 672 17.34 32.43 -11.01
C SER A 672 18.73 32.03 -11.49
N SER A 673 19.60 31.67 -10.54
CA SER A 673 20.87 31.00 -10.80
C SER A 673 20.91 29.69 -10.01
N PHE A 674 21.09 28.58 -10.73
CA PHE A 674 21.14 27.25 -10.11
C PHE A 674 22.45 27.08 -9.34
N SER A 675 22.36 26.95 -8.01
CA SER A 675 23.47 26.49 -7.17
C SER A 675 23.42 24.97 -7.04
N THR A 676 24.46 24.28 -7.50
CA THR A 676 24.62 22.83 -7.31
C THR A 676 25.33 22.56 -5.99
N ALA A 677 24.55 22.38 -4.92
CA ALA A 677 25.09 21.97 -3.63
C ALA A 677 25.58 20.50 -3.68
N SER A 678 26.85 20.30 -3.37
CA SER A 678 27.53 19.00 -3.37
C SER A 678 27.22 18.19 -2.11
N PHE A 679 26.76 16.94 -2.29
CA PHE A 679 26.63 15.99 -1.18
C PHE A 679 28.00 15.48 -0.74
N SER A 680 28.37 15.76 0.52
CA SER A 680 29.51 15.12 1.18
C SER A 680 29.15 13.70 1.61
N THR A 681 29.97 12.72 1.22
CA THR A 681 29.86 11.33 1.67
C THR A 681 30.93 11.05 2.73
N ALA A 682 30.50 10.94 3.99
CA ALA A 682 31.36 10.49 5.07
C ALA A 682 31.32 8.96 5.18
N SER A 683 32.30 8.28 4.58
CA SER A 683 32.60 6.88 4.86
C SER A 683 34.06 6.74 5.28
N ALA A 684 34.29 6.52 6.58
CA ALA A 684 35.61 6.18 7.08
C ALA A 684 35.94 4.72 6.74
N PHE A 685 36.95 4.51 5.91
CA PHE A 685 37.74 3.28 5.88
C PHE A 685 39.21 3.65 5.69
N GLU A 686 40.08 2.96 6.42
CA GLU A 686 41.51 3.21 6.47
C GLU A 686 42.19 2.76 5.16
N SER A 687 43.13 3.56 4.66
CA SER A 687 44.20 3.04 3.79
C SER A 687 45.49 3.80 4.02
N GLU A 688 46.58 3.06 4.05
CA GLU A 688 47.94 3.48 4.40
C GLU A 688 48.48 4.62 3.52
N THR A 689 49.23 5.54 4.13
CA THR A 689 49.97 6.59 3.43
C THR A 689 51.33 6.08 2.95
N ALA A 690 51.52 6.04 1.63
CA ALA A 690 52.84 5.96 1.01
C ALA A 690 53.31 7.37 0.61
N THR A 691 54.39 7.84 1.24
CA THR A 691 54.95 9.19 1.09
C THR A 691 55.78 9.35 -0.19
N ILE A 692 55.54 10.39 -1.00
CA ILE A 692 56.59 11.08 -1.78
C ILE A 692 56.38 12.61 -1.70
N VAL A 693 57.51 13.31 -1.64
CA VAL A 693 57.68 14.74 -1.31
C VAL A 693 57.61 15.64 -2.56
N GLY A 694 57.08 16.86 -2.43
CA GLY A 694 57.18 17.93 -3.45
C GLY A 694 56.87 19.31 -2.87
N ALA A 695 57.87 20.19 -2.77
CA ALA A 695 57.78 21.46 -2.05
C ALA A 695 57.24 22.64 -2.90
N ALA A 696 56.67 23.67 -2.24
CA ALA A 696 57.14 25.07 -2.26
C ALA A 696 56.03 26.15 -2.08
N ASN A 697 55.99 26.72 -0.87
CA ASN A 697 55.79 28.13 -0.51
C ASN A 697 54.90 29.10 -1.33
N ALA A 698 53.87 29.60 -0.62
CA ALA A 698 53.65 31.02 -0.25
C ALA A 698 53.42 32.10 -1.35
N GLY A 699 52.36 32.90 -1.16
CA GLY A 699 52.07 34.09 -1.99
C GLY A 699 50.78 34.82 -1.59
N THR A 700 50.86 35.66 -0.56
CA THR A 700 49.78 36.47 0.03
C THR A 700 49.20 37.59 -0.86
N VAL A 701 47.88 37.79 -0.74
CA VAL A 701 47.15 39.10 -0.63
C VAL A 701 47.10 40.06 -1.84
N GLY A 702 45.88 40.56 -2.13
CA GLY A 702 45.70 42.02 -2.34
C GLY A 702 44.81 42.54 -3.48
N ASN A 703 43.53 42.83 -3.15
CA ASN A 703 42.68 43.95 -3.64
C ASN A 703 42.30 44.16 -5.13
N ALA A 704 41.04 44.57 -5.29
CA ALA A 704 40.37 45.11 -6.50
C ALA A 704 40.52 46.68 -6.52
N PRO A 705 39.76 47.51 -7.30
CA PRO A 705 38.68 47.24 -8.28
C PRO A 705 38.73 48.13 -9.57
N SER A 706 37.57 48.26 -10.26
CA SER A 706 37.25 49.09 -11.44
C SER A 706 37.73 48.57 -12.81
N GLY A 707 37.00 48.74 -13.93
CA GLY A 707 35.65 49.28 -14.10
C GLY A 707 35.47 50.09 -15.39
N ALA A 708 35.13 49.46 -16.52
CA ALA A 708 34.70 50.16 -17.74
C ALA A 708 33.92 49.23 -18.70
N MET A 709 32.80 49.73 -19.23
CA MET A 709 32.10 49.11 -20.37
C MET A 709 32.83 49.42 -21.69
N SER A 710 32.88 48.46 -22.61
CA SER A 710 32.71 48.75 -24.04
C SER A 710 32.17 47.53 -24.78
N SER A 711 31.30 47.76 -25.77
CA SER A 711 30.72 46.72 -26.61
C SER A 711 31.20 46.88 -28.05
N VAL A 712 31.78 45.83 -28.63
CA VAL A 712 32.10 45.73 -30.07
C VAL A 712 31.79 44.31 -30.56
N ARG A 713 31.39 44.20 -31.83
CA ARG A 713 30.71 43.04 -32.45
C ARG A 713 31.64 42.05 -33.15
N LEU A 714 31.28 40.75 -33.06
CA LEU A 714 31.41 39.67 -34.08
C LEU A 714 32.84 39.26 -34.51
N PRO A 715 33.08 38.09 -35.16
CA PRO A 715 32.16 37.00 -35.55
C PRO A 715 32.55 35.62 -34.95
N ALA A 716 32.27 34.51 -35.65
CA ALA A 716 32.21 33.16 -35.10
C ALA A 716 33.47 32.26 -35.25
N ALA A 717 33.53 31.28 -34.36
CA ALA A 717 34.09 29.91 -34.49
C ALA A 717 35.60 29.63 -34.29
N VAL A 718 35.87 28.42 -33.76
CA VAL A 718 37.16 27.71 -33.61
C VAL A 718 38.04 28.26 -32.46
N THR A 719 38.50 27.53 -31.42
CA THR A 719 38.70 26.08 -31.24
C THR A 719 38.45 25.62 -29.79
N VAL A 720 38.11 24.34 -29.60
CA VAL A 720 38.14 23.58 -28.33
C VAL A 720 39.52 22.92 -28.15
N LEU A 721 40.03 22.77 -26.91
CA LEU A 721 40.57 21.48 -26.38
C LEU A 721 41.14 21.59 -24.94
N SER A 722 41.15 20.46 -24.24
CA SER A 722 41.45 20.25 -22.80
C SER A 722 40.41 20.93 -21.87
N SER A 723 39.70 20.25 -20.97
CA SER A 723 39.95 18.94 -20.34
C SER A 723 38.65 18.18 -20.01
N VAL A 724 38.32 17.11 -20.76
CA VAL A 724 37.22 16.17 -20.45
C VAL A 724 37.70 14.70 -20.45
N ALA A 725 39.02 14.47 -20.53
CA ALA A 725 39.61 13.13 -20.63
C ALA A 725 39.71 12.37 -19.27
N ALA A 726 39.31 12.98 -18.15
CA ALA A 726 39.56 12.43 -16.81
C ALA A 726 38.36 11.70 -16.16
N ILE A 727 37.13 11.86 -16.65
CA ILE A 727 35.92 11.32 -16.00
C ILE A 727 35.39 10.04 -16.68
N ALA A 728 35.70 9.83 -17.96
CA ALA A 728 35.24 8.65 -18.71
C ALA A 728 35.95 7.32 -18.34
N ALA A 729 37.00 7.35 -17.51
CA ALA A 729 37.79 6.17 -17.14
C ALA A 729 37.33 5.47 -15.84
N ALA A 730 36.40 6.05 -15.07
CA ALA A 730 35.99 5.55 -13.76
C ALA A 730 34.63 4.83 -13.72
N LEU A 731 33.94 4.68 -14.87
CA LEU A 731 32.64 4.03 -14.99
C LEU A 731 32.67 2.79 -15.91
N ALA A 732 33.84 2.16 -16.05
CA ALA A 732 34.04 0.96 -16.85
C ALA A 732 35.01 -0.04 -16.18
N PHE A 733 34.66 -0.48 -14.97
CA PHE A 733 35.12 -1.72 -14.33
C PHE A 733 33.99 -2.32 -13.48
#